data_AF-A0A2M9W873-F1
#
_entry.id   AF-A0A2M9W873-F1
#
_cell.length_a   1.000
_cell.length_b   1.000
_cell.length_c   1.000
_cell.angle_alpha   90.00
_cell.angle_beta   90.00
_cell.angle_gamma   90.00
#
_symmetry.space_group_name_H-M   'P 1'
#
loop_
_entity.id
_entity.type
_entity.pdbx_description
1 polymer ?
#
loop_
_entity_poly.entity_id
_entity_poly.type
_entity_poly.pdbx_seq_one_letter_code
_entity_poly.pdbx_strand_id
1 'polypeptide(L)'
;MLNRKIRKLLRDPKLFINDFKKNRVVKLNNVMQPKTVGYFSYSVVSAVYNSEKYLDDFFKSFIGQSLNFKNNIQLIMVDDGSTDNSKIKIKKWVDKYPQNIHYFYKENGGQASARNLGLTKVQTDWVTFIDSDDFVDENYFLNIDNLAEKKSNLKLICCNQIYYIEETKKAEDRHPLNYRFKNGLSIVTSDDLEKNIQFSAPLSFFKMENIDNELRFDETLKPTFEDGKFVAHYILGLNNNEIAFFDKPKYFNRKREDKSSTMDNAWLNKGQFGVVLENGYIPTLKNYQKKLGSVPRFMQRTILWEMLRLVKHIVNQEENLSFLSNDEKSNFLKLMDETFRYIEKDTILSFELGSCGFSRQVGMLGCFKQCDPDIQVAYLEKDDHDQNLMLVRYFHSSVDDDIDLKINGKNIVPHYEKHSYRYFLDRIFLIESRFWIPISNGELSISINSKPVNINYIGKRYKNKVAIKKHNAAKVTKHWLLMDRDDCAGDNAEHLYDGIIKNNPHNIIPAFILSKKSPDWDRLKKKNFNLVEYGSDLHKTHLINCDYVISSHLGNILNPFAVKCNHKKVFLQHGVTKDDISKWINNCHFDLMLTATEDEYNSIISDGNRYIYGEKEIKLTGFPRFDSLKNTKCIDKTILIMPTWRKNLSGQFESNNSSKRIYNENFKNSEYFKEIQKIIKSEVLKEITSKNLARVIFCPHPNTKDYITEFSLPDYIELPSKSDTFNSLILKSSLLITDYSSIAFDFAYSQKPVIYYQFDESDFFNGNHTYSRGYFNYHDKGFGAVINDIESLSHEIKKLQKNNFLIDEKYLKRIRETFPVIDSNNCSRVVSAIMSLENTDELKENKLKQYISTSCINNKWDRVVDAYEHYLLPSRTLTSEEKILYAKALIHCGSISKSIDLIDSINDCIDYEKSEVYKLQSLIYMIHFNWDKAVLLWRQCNSLTTSDTFLYLLALAFSTYKDEFNVHQFSTSEIITKTEGELLSILHNFSIGNIDLAKTQTEIILSDKNIKSNVLALFKLDIILSYFNFISSDFDGSHRSLQNYEVHSKSDGIHRLMIILLAFKKNEHEKVINQFDSLDRDINKLPTSIVKLYLKSIMVKREFIKARGVINNLNEDKFLDDEIAIILADLEWIESRALNSLNLWENLSISHPSLNKKLAIAYRTLGDIEKSYYYFMQYEKSMNLDHEELTFKSEICQLLNKWTEASFSINELIRYHPEFVDSNTWKRLSHFQMMESLSK
;
A
#
# COMPACT_ATOMS: atom_id res chain seq x y z
N MET A 1 60.47 -4.63 -29.76
CA MET A 1 59.01 -4.36 -29.97
C MET A 1 58.26 -5.46 -30.74
N LEU A 2 58.86 -6.08 -31.77
CA LEU A 2 58.19 -7.08 -32.62
C LEU A 2 57.67 -8.32 -31.84
N ASN A 3 58.46 -8.83 -30.88
CA ASN A 3 58.12 -10.00 -30.05
C ASN A 3 56.92 -9.82 -29.10
N ARG A 4 56.50 -8.58 -28.82
CA ARG A 4 55.35 -8.30 -27.94
C ARG A 4 54.04 -8.26 -28.74
N LYS A 5 54.11 -7.82 -30.00
CA LYS A 5 53.00 -7.77 -30.96
C LYS A 5 52.61 -9.17 -31.44
N ILE A 6 53.60 -10.02 -31.73
CA ILE A 6 53.37 -11.42 -32.13
C ILE A 6 52.74 -12.23 -30.97
N ARG A 7 53.22 -12.04 -29.73
CA ARG A 7 52.60 -12.65 -28.54
C ARG A 7 51.16 -12.19 -28.32
N LYS A 8 50.83 -10.91 -28.60
CA LYS A 8 49.47 -10.39 -28.50
C LYS A 8 48.56 -10.96 -29.60
N LEU A 9 49.06 -11.11 -30.83
CA LEU A 9 48.34 -11.74 -31.94
C LEU A 9 48.01 -13.22 -31.65
N LEU A 10 48.92 -13.97 -31.05
CA LEU A 10 48.70 -15.37 -30.70
C LEU A 10 47.76 -15.55 -29.48
N ARG A 11 47.87 -14.66 -28.48
CA ARG A 11 47.03 -14.73 -27.26
C ARG A 11 45.61 -14.22 -27.49
N ASP A 12 45.45 -13.17 -28.28
CA ASP A 12 44.17 -12.52 -28.53
C ASP A 12 44.17 -11.84 -29.92
N PRO A 13 43.83 -12.61 -30.97
CA PRO A 13 43.85 -12.13 -32.35
C PRO A 13 42.88 -10.97 -32.58
N LYS A 14 41.71 -10.97 -31.92
CA LYS A 14 40.72 -9.90 -32.04
C LYS A 14 41.23 -8.59 -31.46
N LEU A 15 41.84 -8.63 -30.26
CA LEU A 15 42.41 -7.45 -29.63
C LEU A 15 43.61 -6.90 -30.41
N PHE A 16 44.43 -7.78 -31.00
CA PHE A 16 45.51 -7.38 -31.88
C PHE A 16 45.01 -6.68 -33.15
N ILE A 17 44.01 -7.25 -33.83
CA ILE A 17 43.42 -6.67 -35.05
C ILE A 17 42.72 -5.34 -34.74
N ASN A 18 42.02 -5.25 -33.61
CA ASN A 18 41.41 -3.99 -33.15
C ASN A 18 42.45 -2.92 -32.86
N ASP A 19 43.52 -3.24 -32.13
CA ASP A 19 44.61 -2.27 -31.88
C ASP A 19 45.36 -1.89 -33.15
N PHE A 20 45.54 -2.82 -34.08
CA PHE A 20 46.18 -2.55 -35.36
C PHE A 20 45.32 -1.62 -36.21
N LYS A 21 43.99 -1.88 -36.28
CA LYS A 21 43.02 -0.95 -36.90
C LYS A 21 43.03 0.41 -36.20
N LYS A 22 42.97 0.46 -34.88
CA LYS A 22 42.98 1.71 -34.10
C LYS A 22 44.25 2.51 -34.32
N ASN A 23 45.42 1.88 -34.34
CA ASN A 23 46.70 2.54 -34.59
C ASN A 23 46.87 2.99 -36.07
N ARG A 24 46.29 2.26 -37.04
CA ARG A 24 46.26 2.70 -38.44
C ARG A 24 45.29 3.85 -38.66
N VAL A 25 44.13 3.85 -38.00
CA VAL A 25 43.17 4.95 -37.99
C VAL A 25 43.80 6.19 -37.35
N VAL A 26 44.52 6.07 -36.23
CA VAL A 26 45.27 7.19 -35.61
C VAL A 26 46.35 7.75 -36.56
N LYS A 27 47.04 6.90 -37.33
CA LYS A 27 48.00 7.37 -38.34
C LYS A 27 47.36 7.99 -39.58
N LEU A 28 46.15 7.59 -39.95
CA LEU A 28 45.36 8.18 -41.05
C LEU A 28 44.65 9.48 -40.61
N ASN A 29 44.28 9.61 -39.34
CA ASN A 29 43.68 10.83 -38.77
C ASN A 29 44.68 11.97 -38.53
N ASN A 30 45.99 11.72 -38.68
CA ASN A 30 47.02 12.78 -38.67
C ASN A 30 47.14 13.53 -40.00
N VAL A 31 46.30 13.21 -40.99
CA VAL A 31 46.02 14.12 -42.10
C VAL A 31 44.96 15.09 -41.58
N MET A 32 45.35 16.35 -41.29
CA MET A 32 44.40 17.40 -40.90
C MET A 32 43.28 17.46 -41.93
N GLN A 33 42.08 17.02 -41.56
CA GLN A 33 40.93 17.22 -42.43
C GLN A 33 40.69 18.73 -42.58
N PRO A 34 40.34 19.20 -43.78
CA PRO A 34 40.00 20.60 -43.98
C PRO A 34 38.83 20.95 -43.06
N LYS A 35 39.04 21.96 -42.20
CA LYS A 35 37.99 22.47 -41.31
C LYS A 35 36.89 23.12 -42.14
N THR A 36 35.64 22.83 -41.82
CA THR A 36 34.48 23.39 -42.52
C THR A 36 34.16 24.77 -41.96
N VAL A 37 34.06 25.80 -42.81
CA VAL A 37 33.50 27.09 -42.40
C VAL A 37 31.99 26.94 -42.35
N GLY A 38 31.41 27.16 -41.16
CA GLY A 38 29.99 26.99 -40.91
C GLY A 38 29.13 28.15 -41.38
N TYR A 39 27.81 27.94 -41.35
CA TYR A 39 26.79 28.93 -41.70
C TYR A 39 26.53 29.95 -40.59
N PHE A 40 26.75 29.57 -39.32
CA PHE A 40 26.50 30.43 -38.17
C PHE A 40 27.74 30.61 -37.30
N SER A 41 27.66 31.60 -36.42
CA SER A 41 28.63 31.87 -35.36
C SER A 41 28.08 31.42 -34.00
N TYR A 42 28.98 30.93 -33.12
CA TYR A 42 28.64 30.36 -31.82
C TYR A 42 29.49 30.97 -30.71
N SER A 43 28.87 31.40 -29.61
CA SER A 43 29.56 31.77 -28.37
C SER A 43 29.38 30.68 -27.31
N VAL A 44 30.47 30.32 -26.67
CA VAL A 44 30.49 29.43 -25.50
C VAL A 44 30.82 30.29 -24.29
N VAL A 45 29.85 30.46 -23.39
CA VAL A 45 30.04 31.18 -22.13
C VAL A 45 30.35 30.17 -21.02
N SER A 46 31.55 30.23 -20.46
CA SER A 46 31.99 29.30 -19.41
C SER A 46 32.35 30.07 -18.15
N ALA A 47 31.64 29.75 -17.07
CA ALA A 47 32.01 30.18 -15.72
C ALA A 47 33.20 29.36 -15.24
N VAL A 48 34.23 30.03 -14.71
CA VAL A 48 35.48 29.42 -14.26
C VAL A 48 35.67 29.73 -12.79
N TYR A 49 35.73 28.69 -11.97
CA TYR A 49 36.12 28.81 -10.56
C TYR A 49 36.95 27.59 -10.16
N ASN A 50 38.24 27.80 -9.89
CA ASN A 50 39.18 26.77 -9.44
C ASN A 50 39.17 25.48 -10.31
N SER A 51 39.28 25.66 -11.64
CA SER A 51 39.16 24.56 -12.62
C SER A 51 40.46 24.27 -13.38
N GLU A 52 41.63 24.67 -12.85
CA GLU A 52 42.91 24.59 -13.56
C GLU A 52 43.22 23.20 -14.13
N LYS A 53 42.78 22.14 -13.45
CA LYS A 53 43.02 20.74 -13.82
C LYS A 53 42.37 20.37 -15.17
N TYR A 54 41.26 21.01 -15.52
CA TYR A 54 40.40 20.58 -16.61
C TYR A 54 40.46 21.47 -17.86
N LEU A 55 40.90 22.73 -17.69
CA LEU A 55 40.89 23.74 -18.75
C LEU A 55 41.61 23.30 -20.04
N ASP A 56 42.70 22.54 -19.94
CA ASP A 56 43.43 22.10 -21.13
C ASP A 56 42.64 21.09 -21.97
N ASP A 57 41.87 20.19 -21.35
CA ASP A 57 40.97 19.27 -22.06
C ASP A 57 39.80 20.05 -22.67
N PHE A 58 39.23 20.98 -21.90
CA PHE A 58 38.18 21.89 -22.32
C PHE A 58 38.59 22.62 -23.62
N PHE A 59 39.69 23.40 -23.60
CA PHE A 59 40.14 24.16 -24.78
C PHE A 59 40.49 23.28 -25.97
N LYS A 60 41.15 22.13 -25.75
CA LYS A 60 41.47 21.18 -26.84
C LYS A 60 40.23 20.67 -27.54
N SER A 61 39.11 20.48 -26.82
CA SER A 61 37.86 20.00 -27.43
C SER A 61 37.26 20.99 -28.44
N PHE A 62 37.39 22.30 -28.21
CA PHE A 62 36.93 23.33 -29.15
C PHE A 62 37.87 23.54 -30.32
N ILE A 63 39.18 23.53 -30.06
CA ILE A 63 40.19 23.70 -31.12
C ILE A 63 40.22 22.46 -32.03
N GLY A 64 39.90 21.29 -31.48
CA GLY A 64 39.78 20.03 -32.20
C GLY A 64 38.50 19.88 -33.03
N GLN A 65 37.57 20.85 -33.02
CA GLN A 65 36.34 20.76 -33.79
C GLN A 65 36.59 20.67 -35.30
N SER A 66 35.75 19.88 -35.98
CA SER A 66 35.64 19.82 -37.44
C SER A 66 35.09 21.12 -38.05
N LEU A 67 34.24 21.83 -37.28
CA LEU A 67 33.85 23.20 -37.59
C LEU A 67 35.05 24.14 -37.36
N ASN A 68 35.21 25.15 -38.22
CA ASN A 68 36.34 26.06 -38.13
C ASN A 68 36.23 26.94 -36.87
N PHE A 69 37.04 26.60 -35.86
CA PHE A 69 37.15 27.36 -34.62
C PHE A 69 37.38 28.86 -34.83
N LYS A 70 38.30 29.24 -35.73
CA LYS A 70 38.66 30.66 -35.93
C LYS A 70 37.51 31.48 -36.52
N ASN A 71 36.74 30.88 -37.41
CA ASN A 71 35.68 31.57 -38.15
C ASN A 71 34.33 31.51 -37.46
N ASN A 72 34.05 30.45 -36.69
CA ASN A 72 32.69 30.15 -36.23
C ASN A 72 32.54 30.09 -34.70
N ILE A 73 33.62 29.97 -33.91
CA ILE A 73 33.49 29.72 -32.47
C ILE A 73 34.22 30.80 -31.66
N GLN A 74 33.50 31.37 -30.70
CA GLN A 74 34.00 32.30 -29.69
C GLN A 74 33.87 31.65 -28.30
N LEU A 75 34.93 31.68 -27.50
CA LEU A 75 34.94 31.25 -26.11
C LEU A 75 35.02 32.48 -25.20
N ILE A 76 34.04 32.63 -24.32
CA ILE A 76 33.94 33.69 -23.32
C ILE A 76 34.17 33.04 -21.96
N MET A 77 35.38 33.20 -21.44
CA MET A 77 35.81 32.62 -20.16
C MET A 77 35.64 33.68 -19.07
N VAL A 78 34.71 33.46 -18.15
CA VAL A 78 34.45 34.36 -17.02
C VAL A 78 34.98 33.73 -15.74
N ASP A 79 36.10 34.23 -15.26
CA ASP A 79 36.75 33.84 -14.01
C ASP A 79 36.07 34.52 -12.82
N ASP A 80 35.37 33.70 -12.05
CA ASP A 80 34.54 34.09 -10.91
C ASP A 80 35.34 34.07 -9.60
N GLY A 81 36.54 34.67 -9.63
CA GLY A 81 37.41 34.80 -8.47
C GLY A 81 38.25 33.56 -8.14
N SER A 82 38.74 32.82 -9.16
CA SER A 82 39.61 31.65 -8.94
C SER A 82 40.88 31.99 -8.16
N THR A 83 41.26 31.11 -7.23
CA THR A 83 42.47 31.20 -6.41
C THR A 83 43.58 30.24 -6.85
N ASP A 84 43.28 29.33 -7.80
CA ASP A 84 44.25 28.44 -8.44
C ASP A 84 44.90 29.07 -9.70
N ASN A 85 45.62 28.28 -10.50
CA ASN A 85 46.27 28.79 -11.72
C ASN A 85 45.33 28.87 -12.94
N SER A 86 44.01 28.86 -12.77
CA SER A 86 43.04 28.95 -13.88
C SER A 86 43.29 30.18 -14.75
N LYS A 87 43.48 31.35 -14.14
CA LYS A 87 43.83 32.61 -14.84
C LYS A 87 45.06 32.47 -15.73
N ILE A 88 46.12 31.84 -15.21
CA ILE A 88 47.38 31.66 -15.96
C ILE A 88 47.15 30.75 -17.16
N LYS A 89 46.42 29.64 -16.98
CA LYS A 89 46.11 28.72 -18.08
C LYS A 89 45.25 29.38 -19.14
N ILE A 90 44.19 30.10 -18.78
CA ILE A 90 43.32 30.76 -19.74
C ILE A 90 44.10 31.80 -20.55
N LYS A 91 44.93 32.63 -19.89
CA LYS A 91 45.75 33.62 -20.60
C LYS A 91 46.66 33.00 -21.66
N LYS A 92 47.27 31.83 -21.40
CA LYS A 92 48.07 31.11 -22.41
C LYS A 92 47.25 30.73 -23.65
N TRP A 93 45.97 30.39 -23.47
CA TRP A 93 45.07 30.08 -24.58
C TRP A 93 44.59 31.34 -25.30
N VAL A 94 44.34 32.44 -24.57
CA VAL A 94 44.04 33.77 -25.13
C VAL A 94 45.19 34.25 -26.02
N ASP A 95 46.45 34.14 -25.57
CA ASP A 95 47.62 34.55 -26.36
C ASP A 95 47.72 33.78 -27.70
N LYS A 96 47.26 32.53 -27.71
CA LYS A 96 47.26 31.68 -28.91
C LYS A 96 46.08 31.96 -29.86
N TYR A 97 44.94 32.38 -29.34
CA TYR A 97 43.72 32.65 -30.11
C TYR A 97 43.01 33.93 -29.65
N PRO A 98 43.66 35.10 -29.77
CA PRO A 98 43.18 36.35 -29.14
C PRO A 98 41.87 36.88 -29.72
N GLN A 99 41.49 36.44 -30.93
CA GLN A 99 40.25 36.81 -31.58
C GLN A 99 39.07 35.88 -31.23
N ASN A 100 39.35 34.70 -30.67
CA ASN A 100 38.34 33.69 -30.39
C ASN A 100 38.15 33.46 -28.89
N ILE A 101 39.18 33.65 -28.07
CA ILE A 101 39.13 33.38 -26.62
C ILE A 101 39.24 34.70 -25.88
N HIS A 102 38.20 35.03 -25.11
CA HIS A 102 38.13 36.24 -24.31
C HIS A 102 38.08 35.87 -22.83
N TYR A 103 38.91 36.54 -22.02
CA TYR A 103 38.97 36.34 -20.57
C TYR A 103 38.42 37.57 -19.85
N PHE A 104 37.49 37.33 -18.93
CA PHE A 104 36.93 38.34 -18.04
C PHE A 104 37.10 37.87 -16.60
N TYR A 105 37.50 38.79 -15.72
CA TYR A 105 37.60 38.52 -14.29
C TYR A 105 36.49 39.28 -13.56
N LYS A 106 35.89 38.65 -12.56
CA LYS A 106 35.01 39.28 -11.57
C LYS A 106 35.27 38.69 -10.19
N GLU A 107 34.87 39.41 -9.15
CA GLU A 107 34.81 38.83 -7.79
C GLU A 107 33.77 37.71 -7.73
N ASN A 108 34.01 36.70 -6.88
CA ASN A 108 33.19 35.50 -6.79
C ASN A 108 31.73 35.83 -6.44
N GLY A 109 30.83 35.62 -7.40
CA GLY A 109 29.38 35.79 -7.24
C GLY A 109 28.60 34.49 -7.41
N GLY A 110 29.25 33.42 -7.85
CA GLY A 110 28.66 32.15 -8.28
C GLY A 110 28.46 32.07 -9.80
N GLN A 111 28.24 30.84 -10.28
CA GLN A 111 28.15 30.50 -11.70
C GLN A 111 27.08 31.31 -12.47
N ALA A 112 25.93 31.58 -11.87
CA ALA A 112 24.88 32.42 -12.47
C ALA A 112 25.40 33.84 -12.77
N SER A 113 26.10 34.45 -11.81
CA SER A 113 26.69 35.80 -11.95
C SER A 113 27.74 35.85 -13.05
N ALA A 114 28.59 34.83 -13.12
CA ALA A 114 29.58 34.69 -14.18
C ALA A 114 28.95 34.49 -15.57
N ARG A 115 27.93 33.62 -15.67
CA ARG A 115 27.19 33.40 -16.93
C ARG A 115 26.45 34.65 -17.38
N ASN A 116 25.85 35.43 -16.46
CA ASN A 116 25.21 36.71 -16.77
C ASN A 116 26.22 37.73 -17.34
N LEU A 117 27.39 37.88 -16.70
CA LEU A 117 28.44 38.75 -17.24
C LEU A 117 28.87 38.29 -18.64
N GLY A 118 29.09 36.99 -18.82
CA GLY A 118 29.48 36.43 -20.11
C GLY A 118 28.42 36.63 -21.20
N LEU A 119 27.14 36.51 -20.85
CA LEU A 119 26.01 36.74 -21.75
C LEU A 119 26.01 38.18 -22.31
N THR A 120 26.41 39.18 -21.52
CA THR A 120 26.57 40.57 -22.02
C THR A 120 27.67 40.76 -23.06
N LYS A 121 28.54 39.76 -23.24
CA LYS A 121 29.69 39.79 -24.17
C LYS A 121 29.45 38.96 -25.43
N VAL A 122 28.31 38.27 -25.53
CA VAL A 122 27.97 37.45 -26.69
C VAL A 122 27.63 38.34 -27.89
N GLN A 123 28.20 38.03 -29.05
CA GLN A 123 28.02 38.78 -30.30
C GLN A 123 27.66 37.88 -31.49
N THR A 124 27.28 36.63 -31.22
CA THR A 124 27.09 35.58 -32.24
C THR A 124 25.62 35.19 -32.39
N ASP A 125 25.33 34.32 -33.36
CA ASP A 125 23.96 33.85 -33.65
C ASP A 125 23.39 32.94 -32.55
N TRP A 126 24.25 32.11 -31.97
CA TRP A 126 23.90 31.07 -31.01
C TRP A 126 24.82 31.10 -29.80
N VAL A 127 24.26 30.88 -28.61
CA VAL A 127 25.02 30.76 -27.35
C VAL A 127 24.81 29.41 -26.68
N THR A 128 25.84 28.88 -26.04
CA THR A 128 25.80 27.71 -25.15
C THR A 128 26.64 27.96 -23.90
N PHE A 129 26.35 27.25 -22.80
CA PHE A 129 26.97 27.49 -21.49
C PHE A 129 27.79 26.30 -20.98
N ILE A 130 28.78 25.85 -21.76
CA ILE A 130 29.55 24.63 -21.44
C ILE A 130 30.41 24.86 -20.19
N ASP A 131 30.38 23.92 -19.25
CA ASP A 131 31.14 24.03 -18.00
C ASP A 131 32.65 23.85 -18.22
N SER A 132 33.47 24.59 -17.46
CA SER A 132 34.93 24.65 -17.67
C SER A 132 35.69 23.37 -17.30
N ASP A 133 35.01 22.42 -16.67
CA ASP A 133 35.50 21.08 -16.34
C ASP A 133 35.05 19.96 -17.29
N ASP A 134 34.15 20.30 -18.21
CA ASP A 134 33.58 19.40 -19.21
C ASP A 134 34.26 19.57 -20.58
N PHE A 135 33.88 18.73 -21.54
CA PHE A 135 34.37 18.81 -22.93
C PHE A 135 33.36 18.23 -23.91
N VAL A 136 33.57 18.48 -25.21
CA VAL A 136 32.64 18.07 -26.28
C VAL A 136 33.31 17.20 -27.34
N ASP A 137 32.51 16.45 -28.11
CA ASP A 137 33.01 15.62 -29.21
C ASP A 137 33.50 16.43 -30.42
N GLU A 138 34.36 15.86 -31.27
CA GLU A 138 34.99 16.53 -32.42
C GLU A 138 34.01 17.13 -33.45
N ASN A 139 32.78 16.60 -33.55
CA ASN A 139 31.77 17.06 -34.49
C ASN A 139 30.61 17.80 -33.81
N TYR A 140 30.76 18.17 -32.53
CA TYR A 140 29.71 18.78 -31.73
C TYR A 140 29.09 19.99 -32.43
N PHE A 141 29.90 21.01 -32.75
CA PHE A 141 29.40 22.23 -33.40
C PHE A 141 29.03 22.03 -34.87
N LEU A 142 29.73 21.15 -35.59
CA LEU A 142 29.41 20.87 -36.99
C LEU A 142 28.02 20.21 -37.13
N ASN A 143 27.66 19.33 -36.20
CA ASN A 143 26.32 18.73 -36.19
C ASN A 143 25.25 19.79 -35.93
N ILE A 144 25.48 20.70 -34.98
CA ILE A 144 24.56 21.81 -34.67
C ILE A 144 24.38 22.73 -35.88
N ASP A 145 25.48 23.11 -36.53
CA ASP A 145 25.46 24.02 -37.69
C ASP A 145 24.67 23.45 -38.86
N ASN A 146 24.90 22.18 -39.20
CA ASN A 146 24.16 21.48 -40.23
C ASN A 146 22.66 21.32 -39.91
N LEU A 147 22.29 21.24 -38.63
CA LEU A 147 20.89 21.15 -38.23
C LEU A 147 20.20 22.52 -38.30
N ALA A 148 20.85 23.55 -37.76
CA ALA A 148 20.34 24.92 -37.76
C ALA A 148 20.16 25.47 -39.19
N GLU A 149 21.05 25.12 -40.12
CA GLU A 149 20.93 25.54 -41.53
C GLU A 149 19.71 24.93 -42.21
N LYS A 150 19.44 23.65 -41.97
CA LYS A 150 18.30 22.92 -42.57
C LYS A 150 16.96 23.31 -41.98
N LYS A 151 16.92 23.98 -40.82
CA LYS A 151 15.72 24.21 -40.03
C LYS A 151 15.72 25.62 -39.43
N SER A 152 15.32 26.59 -40.26
CA SER A 152 15.33 28.01 -39.91
C SER A 152 14.41 28.42 -38.75
N ASN A 153 13.41 27.61 -38.40
CA ASN A 153 12.49 27.88 -37.29
C ASN A 153 12.99 27.35 -35.92
N LEU A 154 14.15 26.67 -35.87
CA LEU A 154 14.73 26.20 -34.62
C LEU A 154 15.25 27.37 -33.78
N LYS A 155 14.81 27.43 -32.52
CA LYS A 155 15.28 28.43 -31.55
C LYS A 155 16.08 27.83 -30.40
N LEU A 156 15.90 26.54 -30.13
CA LEU A 156 16.61 25.81 -29.09
C LEU A 156 17.06 24.44 -29.62
N ILE A 157 18.33 24.08 -29.39
CA ILE A 157 18.86 22.75 -29.73
C ILE A 157 19.45 22.12 -28.47
N CYS A 158 18.87 21.00 -28.04
CA CYS A 158 19.26 20.22 -26.87
C CYS A 158 20.16 19.05 -27.28
N CYS A 159 21.26 18.86 -26.54
CA CYS A 159 22.34 17.93 -26.87
C CYS A 159 22.40 16.72 -25.93
N ASN A 160 22.95 15.61 -26.41
CA ASN A 160 23.06 14.38 -25.62
C ASN A 160 24.18 14.47 -24.59
N GLN A 161 23.86 14.16 -23.33
CA GLN A 161 24.81 14.16 -22.22
C GLN A 161 25.37 12.75 -22.00
N ILE A 162 26.69 12.64 -22.05
CA ILE A 162 27.45 11.42 -21.78
C ILE A 162 28.26 11.62 -20.51
N TYR A 163 28.18 10.70 -19.57
CA TYR A 163 29.03 10.77 -18.37
C TYR A 163 30.45 10.34 -18.70
N TYR A 164 31.42 11.19 -18.39
CA TYR A 164 32.84 10.84 -18.42
C TYR A 164 33.32 10.59 -16.99
N ILE A 165 33.57 9.32 -16.65
CA ILE A 165 34.02 8.91 -15.33
C ILE A 165 35.53 9.11 -15.25
N GLU A 166 35.98 10.11 -14.47
CA GLU A 166 37.38 10.51 -14.42
C GLU A 166 38.31 9.39 -13.93
N GLU A 167 37.91 8.70 -12.85
CA GLU A 167 38.64 7.59 -12.24
C GLU A 167 38.99 6.48 -13.25
N THR A 168 38.03 6.13 -14.11
CA THR A 168 38.20 5.03 -15.10
C THR A 168 38.54 5.52 -16.51
N LYS A 169 38.45 6.84 -16.74
CA LYS A 169 38.57 7.49 -18.06
C LYS A 169 37.62 6.91 -19.12
N LYS A 170 36.40 6.54 -18.69
CA LYS A 170 35.38 5.93 -19.56
C LYS A 170 34.19 6.87 -19.77
N ALA A 171 33.67 6.85 -20.98
CA ALA A 171 32.43 7.52 -21.35
C ALA A 171 31.26 6.51 -21.27
N GLU A 172 30.18 6.90 -20.58
CA GLU A 172 29.00 6.06 -20.33
C GLU A 172 27.72 6.85 -20.63
N ASP A 173 26.97 6.41 -21.65
CA ASP A 173 25.63 6.95 -21.97
C ASP A 173 24.58 6.24 -21.12
N ARG A 174 24.48 6.66 -19.86
CA ARG A 174 23.55 6.12 -18.87
C ARG A 174 22.75 7.19 -18.14
N HIS A 175 22.72 8.42 -18.67
CA HIS A 175 21.93 9.49 -18.06
C HIS A 175 20.44 9.13 -18.12
N PRO A 176 19.65 9.28 -17.03
CA PRO A 176 18.23 8.91 -17.03
C PRO A 176 17.38 9.62 -18.10
N LEU A 177 17.79 10.82 -18.52
CA LEU A 177 17.14 11.59 -19.58
C LEU A 177 17.65 11.27 -21.01
N ASN A 178 18.46 10.22 -21.20
CA ASN A 178 18.93 9.84 -22.55
C ASN A 178 17.80 9.30 -23.45
N TYR A 179 16.63 8.95 -22.90
CA TYR A 179 15.48 8.51 -23.68
C TYR A 179 15.05 9.54 -24.75
N ARG A 180 15.27 10.84 -24.50
CA ARG A 180 14.97 11.95 -25.41
C ARG A 180 15.73 11.85 -26.75
N PHE A 181 16.84 11.12 -26.76
CA PHE A 181 17.74 10.98 -27.91
C PHE A 181 17.67 9.58 -28.55
N LYS A 182 16.86 8.65 -28.02
CA LYS A 182 16.80 7.26 -28.51
C LYS A 182 16.29 7.13 -29.95
N ASN A 183 15.51 8.10 -30.40
CA ASN A 183 14.95 8.14 -31.76
C ASN A 183 15.79 9.00 -32.73
N GLY A 184 17.01 9.40 -32.35
CA GLY A 184 17.84 10.29 -33.15
C GLY A 184 17.46 11.76 -32.97
N LEU A 185 17.12 12.45 -34.07
CA LEU A 185 16.63 13.83 -34.07
C LEU A 185 15.12 13.87 -33.81
N SER A 186 14.70 14.58 -32.77
CA SER A 186 13.30 14.91 -32.50
C SER A 186 13.11 16.42 -32.55
N ILE A 187 12.05 16.90 -33.20
CA ILE A 187 11.68 18.32 -33.22
C ILE A 187 10.28 18.44 -32.65
N VAL A 188 10.11 19.29 -31.64
CA VAL A 188 8.85 19.58 -30.95
C VAL A 188 8.62 21.09 -30.92
N THR A 189 7.44 21.54 -30.51
CA THR A 189 7.19 22.98 -30.33
C THR A 189 7.40 23.39 -28.88
N SER A 190 7.67 24.68 -28.63
CA SER A 190 7.90 25.20 -27.27
C SER A 190 6.68 25.12 -26.35
N ASP A 191 5.47 25.01 -26.92
CA ASP A 191 4.22 24.95 -26.16
C ASP A 191 3.93 23.53 -25.65
N ASP A 192 4.43 22.51 -26.36
CA ASP A 192 4.37 21.12 -25.94
C ASP A 192 5.65 20.36 -26.31
N LEU A 193 6.53 20.17 -25.31
CA LEU A 193 7.73 19.35 -25.46
C LEU A 193 7.43 17.84 -25.36
N GLU A 194 6.16 17.46 -25.35
CA GLU A 194 5.66 16.11 -25.09
C GLU A 194 6.18 15.57 -23.74
N LYS A 195 6.94 14.48 -23.77
CA LYS A 195 7.59 13.91 -22.60
C LYS A 195 8.95 14.51 -22.31
N ASN A 196 9.52 15.30 -23.22
CA ASN A 196 10.92 15.72 -23.17
C ASN A 196 11.12 16.78 -22.09
N ILE A 197 11.87 16.41 -21.05
CA ILE A 197 12.30 17.32 -19.99
C ILE A 197 13.54 18.08 -20.48
N GLN A 198 13.62 19.40 -20.26
CA GLN A 198 14.86 20.16 -20.48
C GLN A 198 15.00 21.33 -19.51
N PHE A 199 16.14 21.38 -18.82
CA PHE A 199 16.43 22.39 -17.80
C PHE A 199 17.94 22.71 -17.68
N SER A 200 18.76 22.21 -18.61
CA SER A 200 20.22 22.35 -18.54
C SER A 200 20.71 23.31 -19.61
N ALA A 201 21.31 24.42 -19.19
CA ALA A 201 21.92 25.40 -20.08
C ALA A 201 23.20 24.87 -20.77
N PRO A 202 24.10 24.11 -20.11
CA PRO A 202 25.27 23.51 -20.77
C PRO A 202 24.93 22.54 -21.92
N LEU A 203 23.76 21.90 -21.85
CA LEU A 203 23.28 20.95 -22.86
C LEU A 203 22.43 21.62 -23.96
N SER A 204 22.46 22.94 -24.07
CA SER A 204 21.54 23.70 -24.93
C SER A 204 22.26 24.77 -25.74
N PHE A 205 21.89 24.88 -27.01
CA PHE A 205 22.18 26.05 -27.85
C PHE A 205 20.93 26.92 -27.95
N PHE A 206 21.07 28.18 -27.57
CA PHE A 206 20.01 29.18 -27.58
C PHE A 206 20.26 30.19 -28.70
N LYS A 207 19.21 30.51 -29.46
CA LYS A 207 19.27 31.59 -30.44
C LYS A 207 19.31 32.94 -29.72
N MET A 208 20.30 33.77 -30.04
CA MET A 208 20.55 35.04 -29.33
C MET A 208 19.43 36.07 -29.52
N GLU A 209 18.73 36.06 -30.65
CA GLU A 209 17.62 36.99 -30.92
C GLU A 209 16.43 36.82 -29.96
N ASN A 210 16.34 35.67 -29.26
CA ASN A 210 15.31 35.37 -28.27
C ASN A 210 15.76 35.61 -26.82
N ILE A 211 16.98 36.12 -26.60
CA ILE A 211 17.49 36.48 -25.28
C ILE A 211 17.51 37.99 -25.17
N ASP A 212 16.54 38.56 -24.46
CA ASP A 212 16.48 39.99 -24.18
C ASP A 212 17.29 40.37 -22.91
N ASN A 213 17.13 41.61 -22.45
CA ASN A 213 17.83 42.08 -21.25
C ASN A 213 17.24 41.58 -19.92
N GLU A 214 16.01 41.06 -19.94
CA GLU A 214 15.31 40.58 -18.75
C GLU A 214 15.59 39.09 -18.49
N LEU A 215 15.84 38.30 -19.55
CA LEU A 215 16.19 36.89 -19.41
C LEU A 215 17.63 36.71 -18.88
N ARG A 216 17.74 36.41 -17.59
CA ARG A 216 19.03 36.22 -16.88
C ARG A 216 19.01 34.98 -16.01
N PHE A 217 20.19 34.45 -15.71
CA PHE A 217 20.35 33.44 -14.65
C PHE A 217 20.09 34.11 -13.30
N ASP A 218 19.27 33.49 -12.46
CA ASP A 218 18.95 34.05 -11.16
C ASP A 218 20.12 33.85 -10.18
N GLU A 219 20.80 34.94 -9.85
CA GLU A 219 21.99 34.91 -8.98
C GLU A 219 21.66 34.58 -7.52
N THR A 220 20.37 34.66 -7.14
CA THR A 220 19.90 34.31 -5.80
C THR A 220 19.65 32.81 -5.64
N LEU A 221 19.48 32.07 -6.75
CA LEU A 221 19.27 30.62 -6.74
C LEU A 221 20.58 29.87 -6.48
N LYS A 222 20.77 29.48 -5.23
CA LYS A 222 21.89 28.64 -4.78
C LYS A 222 21.35 27.51 -3.90
N PRO A 223 21.88 26.28 -4.02
CA PRO A 223 23.02 25.90 -4.86
C PRO A 223 22.68 25.49 -6.30
N THR A 224 21.41 25.38 -6.69
CA THR A 224 21.01 24.74 -7.95
C THR A 224 19.80 25.40 -8.61
N PHE A 225 19.46 24.91 -9.82
CA PHE A 225 18.27 25.23 -10.61
C PHE A 225 18.25 26.62 -11.26
N GLU A 226 19.34 27.38 -11.15
CA GLU A 226 19.53 28.62 -11.92
C GLU A 226 19.46 28.37 -13.43
N ASP A 227 20.03 27.25 -13.91
CA ASP A 227 19.91 26.79 -15.29
C ASP A 227 18.48 26.44 -15.66
N GLY A 228 17.80 25.72 -14.77
CA GLY A 228 16.43 25.27 -15.00
C GLY A 228 15.47 26.42 -15.15
N LYS A 229 15.60 27.45 -14.30
CA LYS A 229 14.81 28.67 -14.39
C LYS A 229 15.10 29.45 -15.67
N PHE A 230 16.37 29.61 -16.05
CA PHE A 230 16.74 30.28 -17.30
C PHE A 230 16.15 29.58 -18.52
N VAL A 231 16.35 28.26 -18.62
CA VAL A 231 15.83 27.44 -19.73
C VAL A 231 14.31 27.47 -19.78
N ALA A 232 13.64 27.33 -18.64
CA ALA A 232 12.19 27.34 -18.58
C ALA A 232 11.61 28.69 -19.04
N HIS A 233 12.23 29.81 -18.64
CA HIS A 233 11.80 31.13 -19.09
C HIS A 233 12.14 31.42 -20.56
N TYR A 234 13.27 30.92 -21.06
CA TYR A 234 13.59 30.99 -22.50
C TYR A 234 12.50 30.29 -23.31
N ILE A 235 12.19 29.03 -22.98
CA ILE A 235 11.15 28.24 -23.66
C ILE A 235 9.79 28.94 -23.59
N LEU A 236 9.43 29.49 -22.43
CA LEU A 236 8.18 30.22 -22.26
C LEU A 236 8.09 31.45 -23.19
N GLY A 237 9.22 32.07 -23.53
CA GLY A 237 9.31 33.22 -24.45
C GLY A 237 9.16 32.88 -25.93
N LEU A 238 9.28 31.61 -26.33
CA LEU A 238 9.35 31.19 -27.73
C LEU A 238 8.00 31.11 -28.47
N ASN A 239 6.86 31.21 -27.79
CA ASN A 239 5.52 31.30 -28.41
C ASN A 239 5.32 30.36 -29.64
N ASN A 240 5.37 29.05 -29.43
CA ASN A 240 5.23 27.99 -30.44
C ASN A 240 6.36 27.82 -31.50
N ASN A 241 7.59 28.31 -31.26
CA ASN A 241 8.74 27.99 -32.12
C ASN A 241 9.26 26.54 -31.92
N GLU A 242 10.10 26.07 -32.85
CA GLU A 242 10.64 24.71 -32.85
C GLU A 242 11.85 24.54 -31.91
N ILE A 243 11.87 23.40 -31.20
CA ILE A 243 12.94 22.94 -30.31
C ILE A 243 13.41 21.57 -30.79
N ALA A 244 14.72 21.39 -30.94
CA ALA A 244 15.31 20.11 -31.34
C ALA A 244 15.97 19.38 -30.17
N PHE A 245 15.75 18.07 -30.07
CA PHE A 245 16.55 17.14 -29.29
C PHE A 245 17.41 16.32 -30.25
N PHE A 246 18.73 16.47 -30.17
CA PHE A 246 19.65 15.90 -31.15
C PHE A 246 20.72 15.02 -30.51
N ASP A 247 20.79 13.76 -30.95
CA ASP A 247 21.64 12.70 -30.39
C ASP A 247 23.11 12.77 -30.83
N LYS A 248 23.37 13.36 -32.00
CA LYS A 248 24.71 13.44 -32.59
C LYS A 248 25.70 14.33 -31.83
N PRO A 249 25.37 15.57 -31.41
CA PRO A 249 26.26 16.38 -30.59
C PRO A 249 26.36 15.79 -29.18
N LYS A 250 27.55 15.30 -28.83
CA LYS A 250 27.84 14.62 -27.56
C LYS A 250 28.60 15.54 -26.61
N TYR A 251 27.93 15.88 -25.52
CA TYR A 251 28.49 16.61 -24.40
C TYR A 251 29.04 15.62 -23.36
N PHE A 252 30.32 15.71 -22.99
CA PHE A 252 30.92 14.85 -21.98
C PHE A 252 30.92 15.54 -20.61
N ASN A 253 29.94 15.21 -19.78
CA ASN A 253 29.87 15.67 -18.38
C ASN A 253 30.80 14.86 -17.49
N ARG A 254 31.80 15.50 -16.90
CA ARG A 254 32.82 14.89 -16.06
C ARG A 254 32.26 14.57 -14.67
N LYS A 255 32.37 13.31 -14.27
CA LYS A 255 32.18 12.89 -12.88
C LYS A 255 33.55 12.86 -12.20
N ARG A 256 33.80 13.90 -11.41
CA ARG A 256 35.07 14.15 -10.72
C ARG A 256 35.33 13.09 -9.66
N GLU A 257 36.57 12.65 -9.54
CA GLU A 257 36.99 11.68 -8.51
C GLU A 257 36.85 12.25 -7.09
N ASP A 258 37.11 13.55 -6.93
CA ASP A 258 37.12 14.24 -5.64
C ASP A 258 35.73 14.68 -5.13
N LYS A 259 34.66 14.48 -5.92
CA LYS A 259 33.27 14.88 -5.59
C LYS A 259 33.14 16.35 -5.18
N SER A 260 33.99 17.21 -5.73
CA SER A 260 34.01 18.65 -5.43
C SER A 260 32.94 19.47 -6.17
N SER A 261 32.03 18.83 -6.91
CA SER A 261 31.05 19.57 -7.73
C SER A 261 29.96 20.21 -6.88
N THR A 262 29.36 21.30 -7.38
CA THR A 262 28.19 21.93 -6.77
C THR A 262 27.04 20.93 -6.59
N MET A 263 26.86 20.02 -7.56
CA MET A 263 25.84 18.98 -7.52
C MET A 263 26.06 17.95 -6.42
N ASP A 264 27.31 17.59 -6.14
CA ASP A 264 27.64 16.64 -5.07
C ASP A 264 27.37 17.24 -3.69
N ASN A 265 27.64 18.53 -3.52
CA ASN A 265 27.51 19.24 -2.25
C ASN A 265 26.13 19.90 -2.02
N ALA A 266 25.25 19.92 -3.04
CA ALA A 266 23.95 20.59 -2.95
C ALA A 266 23.09 20.09 -1.79
N TRP A 267 23.19 18.80 -1.44
CA TRP A 267 22.42 18.16 -0.36
C TRP A 267 22.79 18.65 1.05
N LEU A 268 23.97 19.26 1.20
CA LEU A 268 24.44 19.82 2.48
C LEU A 268 24.09 21.30 2.65
N ASN A 269 23.47 21.91 1.64
CA ASN A 269 23.17 23.34 1.63
C ASN A 269 21.67 23.56 1.91
N LYS A 270 21.35 24.35 2.93
CA LYS A 270 19.98 24.68 3.32
C LYS A 270 19.15 25.33 2.20
N GLY A 271 19.79 26.05 1.27
CA GLY A 271 19.13 26.67 0.11
C GLY A 271 18.44 25.67 -0.80
N GLN A 272 18.93 24.42 -0.86
CA GLN A 272 18.31 23.35 -1.64
C GLN A 272 16.89 22.99 -1.15
N PHE A 273 16.62 23.20 0.14
CA PHE A 273 15.36 22.86 0.81
C PHE A 273 14.48 24.09 1.09
N GLY A 274 14.87 25.27 0.62
CA GLY A 274 14.11 26.51 0.79
C GLY A 274 14.16 27.35 -0.47
N VAL A 275 15.26 28.09 -0.63
CA VAL A 275 15.51 29.03 -1.74
C VAL A 275 15.19 28.45 -3.12
N VAL A 276 15.60 27.22 -3.40
CA VAL A 276 15.38 26.59 -4.71
C VAL A 276 13.88 26.35 -5.00
N LEU A 277 13.08 25.98 -3.99
CA LEU A 277 11.64 25.81 -4.16
C LEU A 277 10.95 27.17 -4.24
N GLU A 278 11.28 28.06 -3.30
CA GLU A 278 10.66 29.37 -3.10
C GLU A 278 10.91 30.34 -4.26
N ASN A 279 12.16 30.42 -4.73
CA ASN A 279 12.57 31.36 -5.78
C ASN A 279 12.73 30.69 -7.16
N GLY A 280 12.79 29.36 -7.20
CA GLY A 280 13.04 28.58 -8.41
C GLY A 280 11.77 27.92 -8.93
N TYR A 281 11.37 26.79 -8.31
CA TYR A 281 10.26 25.96 -8.81
C TYR A 281 8.93 26.72 -8.81
N ILE A 282 8.54 27.30 -7.67
CA ILE A 282 7.22 27.93 -7.52
C ILE A 282 7.04 29.13 -8.45
N PRO A 283 7.98 30.09 -8.54
CA PRO A 283 7.83 31.22 -9.45
C PRO A 283 7.83 30.80 -10.91
N THR A 284 8.62 29.79 -11.29
CA THR A 284 8.61 29.24 -12.65
C THR A 284 7.23 28.70 -13.00
N LEU A 285 6.63 27.88 -12.13
CA LEU A 285 5.28 27.34 -12.33
C LEU A 285 4.21 28.43 -12.38
N LYS A 286 4.29 29.42 -11.48
CA LYS A 286 3.39 30.60 -11.48
C LYS A 286 3.49 31.38 -12.77
N ASN A 287 4.68 31.57 -13.32
CA ASN A 287 4.88 32.29 -14.58
C ASN A 287 4.25 31.56 -15.77
N TYR A 288 4.43 30.24 -15.85
CA TYR A 288 3.76 29.42 -16.86
C TYR A 288 2.23 29.49 -16.73
N GLN A 289 1.70 29.31 -15.52
CA GLN A 289 0.25 29.40 -15.29
C GLN A 289 -0.29 30.79 -15.65
N LYS A 290 0.41 31.87 -15.27
CA LYS A 290 0.00 33.24 -15.57
C LYS A 290 -0.03 33.51 -17.08
N LYS A 291 0.96 33.02 -17.84
CA LYS A 291 1.07 33.29 -19.28
C LYS A 291 0.15 32.41 -20.13
N LEU A 292 -0.02 31.14 -19.75
CA LEU A 292 -0.74 30.13 -20.55
C LEU A 292 -2.09 29.71 -19.98
N GLY A 293 -2.49 30.23 -18.81
CA GLY A 293 -3.72 29.85 -18.09
C GLY A 293 -3.62 28.52 -17.33
N SER A 294 -2.66 27.67 -17.67
CA SER A 294 -2.35 26.40 -16.99
C SER A 294 -0.85 26.11 -17.05
N VAL A 295 -0.35 25.17 -16.24
CA VAL A 295 1.03 24.72 -16.34
C VAL A 295 1.09 23.56 -17.33
N PRO A 296 1.81 23.67 -18.47
CA PRO A 296 1.94 22.59 -19.43
C PRO A 296 2.54 21.33 -18.82
N ARG A 297 2.11 20.15 -19.31
CA ARG A 297 2.50 18.85 -18.75
C ARG A 297 4.02 18.63 -18.76
N PHE A 298 4.74 19.05 -19.79
CA PHE A 298 6.21 18.92 -19.83
C PHE A 298 6.89 19.71 -18.71
N MET A 299 6.32 20.87 -18.33
CA MET A 299 6.86 21.71 -17.26
C MET A 299 6.55 21.11 -15.89
N GLN A 300 5.33 20.60 -15.70
CA GLN A 300 5.00 19.80 -14.51
C GLN A 300 5.95 18.60 -14.34
N ARG A 301 6.22 17.87 -15.43
CA ARG A 301 7.17 16.72 -15.45
C ARG A 301 8.60 17.14 -15.10
N THR A 302 9.04 18.30 -15.57
CA THR A 302 10.38 18.83 -15.30
C THR A 302 10.55 19.17 -13.82
N ILE A 303 9.58 19.82 -13.20
CA ILE A 303 9.63 20.06 -11.75
C ILE A 303 9.46 18.76 -10.98
N LEU A 304 8.56 17.87 -11.41
CA LEU A 304 8.38 16.57 -10.76
C LEU A 304 9.66 15.72 -10.74
N TRP A 305 10.49 15.81 -11.79
CA TRP A 305 11.81 15.20 -11.82
C TRP A 305 12.71 15.69 -10.67
N GLU A 306 12.75 17.00 -10.43
CA GLU A 306 13.52 17.57 -9.33
C GLU A 306 12.91 17.23 -7.96
N MET A 307 11.58 17.31 -7.83
CA MET A 307 10.86 16.95 -6.61
C MET A 307 11.07 15.47 -6.24
N LEU A 308 11.11 14.57 -7.21
CA LEU A 308 11.39 13.15 -6.99
C LEU A 308 12.78 12.93 -6.38
N ARG A 309 13.78 13.74 -6.72
CA ARG A 309 15.13 13.65 -6.12
C ARG A 309 15.08 14.00 -4.63
N LEU A 310 14.35 15.07 -4.27
CA LEU A 310 14.12 15.45 -2.87
C LEU A 310 13.37 14.34 -2.11
N VAL A 311 12.28 13.82 -2.69
CA VAL A 311 11.53 12.68 -2.13
C VAL A 311 12.43 11.48 -1.86
N LYS A 312 13.27 11.08 -2.81
CA LYS A 312 14.18 9.94 -2.63
C LYS A 312 15.26 10.19 -1.57
N HIS A 313 15.67 11.44 -1.39
CA HIS A 313 16.69 11.80 -0.40
C HIS A 313 16.14 11.77 1.04
N ILE A 314 14.85 12.03 1.22
CA ILE A 314 14.24 12.27 2.54
C ILE A 314 13.39 11.10 3.02
N VAL A 315 12.73 10.34 2.14
CA VAL A 315 11.87 9.23 2.58
C VAL A 315 12.69 8.22 3.39
N ASN A 316 12.25 8.01 4.65
CA ASN A 316 12.93 7.22 5.68
C ASN A 316 14.37 7.66 6.00
N GLN A 317 14.72 8.92 5.75
CA GLN A 317 16.06 9.48 5.94
C GLN A 317 15.98 10.92 6.44
N GLU A 318 15.16 11.18 7.46
CA GLU A 318 14.97 12.51 8.04
C GLU A 318 16.25 13.06 8.70
N GLU A 319 17.15 12.16 9.11
CA GLU A 319 18.47 12.49 9.65
C GLU A 319 19.36 13.21 8.64
N ASN A 320 19.12 13.04 7.33
CA ASN A 320 19.78 13.82 6.28
C ASN A 320 19.49 15.32 6.40
N LEU A 321 18.42 15.71 7.10
CA LEU A 321 18.01 17.08 7.35
C LEU A 321 18.27 17.50 8.81
N SER A 322 19.14 16.80 9.54
CA SER A 322 19.49 17.13 10.93
C SER A 322 20.11 18.52 11.09
N PHE A 323 20.73 19.07 10.03
CA PHE A 323 21.30 20.42 10.02
C PHE A 323 20.26 21.54 9.83
N LEU A 324 19.00 21.21 9.54
CA LEU A 324 17.90 22.17 9.46
C LEU A 324 17.16 22.27 10.80
N SER A 325 16.78 23.49 11.19
CA SER A 325 15.89 23.73 12.32
C SER A 325 14.46 23.20 12.07
N ASN A 326 13.66 23.04 13.12
CA ASN A 326 12.28 22.58 12.98
C ASN A 326 11.41 23.56 12.17
N ASP A 327 11.66 24.87 12.31
CA ASP A 327 10.97 25.90 11.52
C ASP A 327 11.34 25.82 10.03
N GLU A 328 12.61 25.57 9.71
CA GLU A 328 13.07 25.37 8.34
C GLU A 328 12.45 24.10 7.72
N LYS A 329 12.36 23.00 8.48
CA LYS A 329 11.68 21.76 8.03
C LYS A 329 10.19 22.00 7.78
N SER A 330 9.52 22.73 8.66
CA SER A 330 8.11 23.11 8.49
C SER A 330 7.90 23.99 7.26
N ASN A 331 8.79 24.97 7.03
CA ASN A 331 8.74 25.80 5.82
C ASN A 331 8.98 24.99 4.55
N PHE A 332 9.97 24.09 4.56
CA PHE A 332 10.23 23.18 3.44
C PHE A 332 8.99 22.35 3.09
N LEU A 333 8.29 21.79 4.07
CA LEU A 333 7.03 21.06 3.84
C LEU A 333 5.96 21.93 3.18
N LYS A 334 5.80 23.20 3.62
CA LYS A 334 4.86 24.15 3.00
C LYS A 334 5.23 24.43 1.54
N LEU A 335 6.52 24.62 1.25
CA LEU A 335 7.01 24.83 -0.12
C LEU A 335 6.83 23.60 -1.00
N MET A 336 7.01 22.39 -0.44
CA MET A 336 6.71 21.13 -1.12
C MET A 336 5.21 21.05 -1.48
N ASP A 337 4.33 21.32 -0.52
CA ASP A 337 2.88 21.33 -0.72
C ASP A 337 2.47 22.34 -1.81
N GLU A 338 3.00 23.56 -1.75
CA GLU A 338 2.74 24.61 -2.75
C GLU A 338 3.22 24.17 -4.13
N THR A 339 4.43 23.61 -4.25
CA THR A 339 4.97 23.14 -5.53
C THR A 339 4.08 22.05 -6.13
N PHE A 340 3.67 21.07 -5.32
CA PHE A 340 2.78 19.99 -5.77
C PHE A 340 1.36 20.47 -6.14
N ARG A 341 0.91 21.68 -5.77
CA ARG A 341 -0.40 22.22 -6.22
C ARG A 341 -0.45 22.46 -7.74
N TYR A 342 0.71 22.67 -8.35
CA TYR A 342 0.83 22.89 -9.81
C TYR A 342 1.08 21.59 -10.59
N ILE A 343 1.19 20.45 -9.92
CA ILE A 343 1.44 19.15 -10.55
C ILE A 343 0.16 18.33 -10.49
N GLU A 344 -0.38 18.00 -11.65
CA GLU A 344 -1.61 17.21 -11.78
C GLU A 344 -1.40 15.75 -11.37
N LYS A 345 -2.48 15.14 -10.87
CA LYS A 345 -2.55 13.72 -10.50
C LYS A 345 -2.08 12.82 -11.65
N ASP A 346 -2.56 13.05 -12.87
CA ASP A 346 -2.22 12.24 -14.04
C ASP A 346 -0.75 12.40 -14.45
N THR A 347 -0.16 13.57 -14.22
CA THR A 347 1.28 13.78 -14.41
C THR A 347 2.08 12.90 -13.46
N ILE A 348 1.68 12.80 -12.19
CA ILE A 348 2.34 11.93 -11.19
C ILE A 348 2.20 10.45 -11.57
N LEU A 349 0.98 10.00 -11.89
CA LEU A 349 0.69 8.58 -12.21
C LEU A 349 1.38 8.10 -13.50
N SER A 350 1.60 9.00 -14.44
CA SER A 350 2.28 8.69 -15.71
C SER A 350 3.80 8.89 -15.67
N PHE A 351 4.36 9.35 -14.55
CA PHE A 351 5.79 9.65 -14.46
C PHE A 351 6.64 8.38 -14.31
N GLU A 352 7.49 8.12 -15.30
CA GLU A 352 8.21 6.85 -15.48
C GLU A 352 9.73 6.93 -15.23
N LEU A 353 10.25 8.11 -14.86
CA LEU A 353 11.68 8.38 -14.78
C LEU A 353 12.24 8.23 -13.36
N GLY A 354 13.56 8.10 -13.23
CA GLY A 354 14.26 8.26 -11.94
C GLY A 354 13.96 7.17 -10.91
N SER A 355 13.50 6.00 -11.38
CA SER A 355 12.96 4.91 -10.56
C SER A 355 11.67 5.31 -9.83
N CYS A 356 10.84 6.19 -10.38
CA CYS A 356 9.49 6.47 -9.87
C CYS A 356 8.56 5.28 -10.15
N GLY A 357 8.63 4.25 -9.31
CA GLY A 357 7.67 3.16 -9.34
C GLY A 357 6.31 3.59 -8.78
N PHE A 358 5.30 2.76 -9.01
CA PHE A 358 3.93 3.02 -8.56
C PHE A 358 3.80 3.31 -7.06
N SER A 359 4.61 2.69 -6.20
CA SER A 359 4.66 3.00 -4.76
C SER A 359 5.03 4.45 -4.45
N ARG A 360 5.97 5.03 -5.19
CA ARG A 360 6.35 6.45 -5.03
C ARG A 360 5.27 7.39 -5.58
N GLN A 361 4.59 6.98 -6.65
CA GLN A 361 3.46 7.74 -7.21
C GLN A 361 2.33 7.82 -6.19
N VAL A 362 1.92 6.67 -5.62
CA VAL A 362 0.94 6.61 -4.51
C VAL A 362 1.40 7.47 -3.34
N GLY A 363 2.66 7.35 -2.92
CA GLY A 363 3.13 8.13 -1.79
C GLY A 363 3.17 9.64 -2.01
N MET A 364 3.52 10.10 -3.21
CA MET A 364 3.44 11.53 -3.56
C MET A 364 1.99 12.03 -3.62
N LEU A 365 1.07 11.23 -4.15
CA LEU A 365 -0.36 11.56 -4.18
C LEU A 365 -0.92 11.67 -2.76
N GLY A 366 -0.67 10.67 -1.91
CA GLY A 366 -1.10 10.68 -0.52
C GLY A 366 -0.52 11.85 0.27
N CYS A 367 0.80 11.96 0.28
CA CYS A 367 1.53 12.91 1.12
C CYS A 367 1.33 14.39 0.74
N PHE A 368 1.19 14.71 -0.56
CA PHE A 368 1.16 16.09 -1.05
C PHE A 368 -0.13 16.47 -1.81
N LYS A 369 -0.98 15.50 -2.16
CA LYS A 369 -2.26 15.76 -2.87
C LYS A 369 -3.48 15.23 -2.11
N GLN A 370 -3.28 14.47 -1.01
CA GLN A 370 -4.33 13.90 -0.17
C GLN A 370 -5.37 13.11 -0.99
N CYS A 371 -4.89 12.33 -1.96
CA CYS A 371 -5.74 11.51 -2.81
C CYS A 371 -5.08 10.19 -3.20
N ASP A 372 -5.90 9.23 -3.60
CA ASP A 372 -5.48 7.92 -4.07
C ASP A 372 -5.50 7.80 -5.61
N PRO A 373 -4.75 6.85 -6.19
CA PRO A 373 -4.89 6.51 -7.60
C PRO A 373 -6.32 6.06 -7.93
N ASP A 374 -6.80 6.34 -9.13
CA ASP A 374 -8.15 5.90 -9.56
C ASP A 374 -8.27 4.38 -9.64
N ILE A 375 -7.17 3.72 -10.02
CA ILE A 375 -7.06 2.27 -10.07
C ILE A 375 -5.82 1.84 -9.28
N GLN A 376 -6.06 1.13 -8.19
CA GLN A 376 -5.01 0.59 -7.34
C GLN A 376 -4.37 -0.66 -7.96
N VAL A 377 -3.17 -1.03 -7.50
CA VAL A 377 -2.45 -2.23 -7.95
C VAL A 377 -2.11 -3.13 -6.77
N ALA A 378 -2.60 -4.36 -6.80
CA ALA A 378 -2.17 -5.43 -5.90
C ALA A 378 -1.10 -6.29 -6.58
N TYR A 379 -0.08 -6.68 -5.82
CA TYR A 379 1.05 -7.48 -6.29
C TYR A 379 1.00 -8.85 -5.59
N LEU A 380 0.92 -9.91 -6.39
CA LEU A 380 1.16 -11.28 -5.95
C LEU A 380 2.66 -11.52 -6.07
N GLU A 381 3.37 -11.32 -4.97
CA GLU A 381 4.83 -11.16 -4.96
C GLU A 381 5.59 -12.49 -4.81
N LYS A 382 5.12 -13.36 -3.92
CA LYS A 382 5.82 -14.59 -3.53
C LYS A 382 4.83 -15.69 -3.15
N ASP A 383 5.16 -16.91 -3.54
CA ASP A 383 4.44 -18.12 -3.14
C ASP A 383 5.34 -18.93 -2.19
N ASP A 384 4.79 -19.41 -1.08
CA ASP A 384 5.40 -20.37 -0.16
C ASP A 384 4.65 -21.70 -0.30
N HIS A 385 5.19 -22.59 -1.13
CA HIS A 385 4.52 -23.85 -1.49
C HIS A 385 4.48 -24.87 -0.35
N ASP A 386 5.42 -24.81 0.60
CA ASP A 386 5.42 -25.75 1.73
C ASP A 386 4.35 -25.35 2.75
N GLN A 387 4.24 -24.04 3.02
CA GLN A 387 3.22 -23.51 3.93
C GLN A 387 1.84 -23.30 3.26
N ASN A 388 1.74 -23.46 1.93
CA ASN A 388 0.54 -23.17 1.12
C ASN A 388 0.05 -21.72 1.26
N LEU A 389 0.97 -20.75 1.29
CA LEU A 389 0.64 -19.34 1.44
C LEU A 389 1.14 -18.51 0.25
N MET A 390 0.38 -17.50 -0.14
CA MET A 390 0.73 -16.52 -1.17
C MET A 390 0.74 -15.12 -0.57
N LEU A 391 1.76 -14.34 -0.90
CA LEU A 391 1.91 -12.97 -0.45
C LEU A 391 1.22 -12.02 -1.43
N VAL A 392 0.16 -11.37 -0.96
CA VAL A 392 -0.47 -10.21 -1.59
C VAL A 392 0.09 -8.95 -0.94
N ARG A 393 0.54 -7.98 -1.73
CA ARG A 393 0.86 -6.64 -1.22
C ARG A 393 0.29 -5.52 -2.05
N TYR A 394 0.00 -4.40 -1.43
CA TYR A 394 -0.39 -3.16 -2.12
C TYR A 394 0.10 -1.93 -1.35
N PHE A 395 -0.05 -0.76 -1.97
CA PHE A 395 0.43 0.51 -1.44
C PHE A 395 -0.71 1.51 -1.31
N HIS A 396 -0.75 2.23 -0.21
CA HIS A 396 -1.74 3.26 0.06
C HIS A 396 -1.19 4.34 0.99
N SER A 397 -1.97 5.40 1.22
CA SER A 397 -1.58 6.50 2.10
C SER A 397 -2.49 6.72 3.30
N SER A 398 -3.66 6.07 3.33
CA SER A 398 -4.62 6.17 4.45
C SER A 398 -4.52 4.97 5.38
N VAL A 399 -4.62 5.16 6.69
CA VAL A 399 -4.65 4.02 7.65
C VAL A 399 -5.97 3.25 7.57
N ASP A 400 -7.01 3.85 6.99
CA ASP A 400 -8.39 3.31 6.97
C ASP A 400 -8.73 2.49 5.71
N ASP A 401 -7.73 2.10 4.91
CA ASP A 401 -7.97 1.32 3.69
C ASP A 401 -8.43 -0.12 3.99
N ASP A 402 -9.54 -0.51 3.37
CA ASP A 402 -10.17 -1.81 3.55
C ASP A 402 -9.94 -2.70 2.32
N ILE A 403 -9.34 -3.88 2.51
CA ILE A 403 -9.09 -4.85 1.43
C ILE A 403 -10.07 -6.03 1.50
N ASP A 404 -10.72 -6.31 0.38
CA ASP A 404 -11.49 -7.54 0.17
C ASP A 404 -10.64 -8.53 -0.63
N LEU A 405 -10.43 -9.71 -0.05
CA LEU A 405 -9.75 -10.84 -0.67
C LEU A 405 -10.77 -11.97 -0.81
N LYS A 406 -11.06 -12.36 -2.05
CA LYS A 406 -12.04 -13.42 -2.33
C LYS A 406 -11.47 -14.49 -3.27
N ILE A 407 -11.67 -15.76 -2.95
CA ILE A 407 -11.39 -16.89 -3.86
C ILE A 407 -12.72 -17.53 -4.24
N ASN A 408 -12.97 -17.68 -5.55
CA ASN A 408 -14.23 -18.21 -6.09
C ASN A 408 -15.47 -17.46 -5.52
N GLY A 409 -15.33 -16.16 -5.28
CA GLY A 409 -16.40 -15.30 -4.76
C GLY A 409 -16.58 -15.27 -3.25
N LYS A 410 -15.82 -16.07 -2.49
CA LYS A 410 -15.93 -16.17 -1.02
C LYS A 410 -14.76 -15.48 -0.32
N ASN A 411 -15.04 -14.74 0.75
CA ASN A 411 -14.02 -14.04 1.53
C ASN A 411 -13.04 -15.03 2.16
N ILE A 412 -11.75 -14.66 2.14
CA ILE A 412 -10.69 -15.43 2.76
C ILE A 412 -10.06 -14.66 3.91
N VAL A 413 -9.68 -15.37 4.96
CA VAL A 413 -8.98 -14.80 6.11
C VAL A 413 -7.47 -14.90 5.85
N PRO A 414 -6.73 -13.78 5.83
CA PRO A 414 -5.28 -13.81 5.80
C PRO A 414 -4.73 -14.47 7.07
N HIS A 415 -3.74 -15.36 6.91
CA HIS A 415 -3.08 -15.99 8.05
C HIS A 415 -2.15 -15.00 8.76
N TYR A 416 -1.51 -14.11 8.00
CA TYR A 416 -0.62 -13.09 8.51
C TYR A 416 -0.83 -11.77 7.76
N GLU A 417 -0.66 -10.67 8.48
CA GLU A 417 -0.85 -9.30 8.00
C GLU A 417 0.28 -8.44 8.55
N LYS A 418 0.75 -7.48 7.74
CA LYS A 418 1.79 -6.53 8.14
C LYS A 418 1.62 -5.21 7.40
N HIS A 419 1.59 -4.12 8.16
CA HIS A 419 1.50 -2.74 7.65
C HIS A 419 2.78 -1.97 7.99
N SER A 420 3.60 -1.72 6.97
CA SER A 420 4.88 -1.03 7.12
C SER A 420 4.83 0.39 6.57
N TYR A 421 5.43 1.33 7.30
CA TYR A 421 5.25 2.75 7.08
C TYR A 421 6.54 3.34 6.50
N ARG A 422 6.37 4.29 5.58
CA ARG A 422 7.43 5.16 5.06
C ARG A 422 7.08 6.58 5.44
N TYR A 423 8.06 7.31 5.94
CA TYR A 423 7.87 8.65 6.42
C TYR A 423 8.61 9.65 5.53
N PHE A 424 7.97 10.79 5.30
CA PHE A 424 8.60 11.98 4.73
C PHE A 424 8.54 13.05 5.81
N LEU A 425 9.66 13.22 6.54
CA LEU A 425 9.68 13.94 7.81
C LEU A 425 8.63 13.37 8.78
N ASP A 426 7.73 14.20 9.29
CA ASP A 426 6.66 13.85 10.23
C ASP A 426 5.39 13.30 9.57
N ARG A 427 5.35 13.21 8.23
CA ARG A 427 4.17 12.73 7.47
C ARG A 427 4.32 11.29 7.04
N ILE A 428 3.23 10.52 7.10
CA ILE A 428 3.15 9.22 6.43
C ILE A 428 3.21 9.46 4.93
N PHE A 429 4.32 9.03 4.32
CA PHE A 429 4.51 9.10 2.88
C PHE A 429 3.81 7.92 2.19
N LEU A 430 3.97 6.71 2.73
CA LEU A 430 3.45 5.49 2.10
C LEU A 430 3.25 4.41 3.16
N ILE A 431 2.14 3.71 3.09
CA ILE A 431 1.89 2.46 3.80
C ILE A 431 1.99 1.32 2.77
N GLU A 432 2.80 0.32 3.10
CA GLU A 432 2.86 -0.95 2.38
C GLU A 432 2.19 -2.03 3.23
N SER A 433 1.10 -2.57 2.71
CA SER A 433 0.28 -3.59 3.38
C SER A 433 0.50 -4.94 2.72
N ARG A 434 0.83 -5.94 3.54
CA ARG A 434 1.27 -7.28 3.13
C ARG A 434 0.38 -8.32 3.81
N PHE A 435 -0.23 -9.20 3.02
CA PHE A 435 -1.17 -10.22 3.46
C PHE A 435 -0.72 -11.58 2.95
N TRP A 436 -0.51 -12.52 3.86
CA TRP A 436 -0.27 -13.92 3.51
C TRP A 436 -1.60 -14.66 3.52
N ILE A 437 -2.04 -15.08 2.34
CA ILE A 437 -3.31 -15.75 2.13
C ILE A 437 -3.13 -17.24 1.80
N PRO A 438 -4.08 -18.11 2.18
CA PRO A 438 -4.02 -19.52 1.80
C PRO A 438 -4.15 -19.72 0.28
N ILE A 439 -3.31 -20.58 -0.28
CA ILE A 439 -3.35 -20.97 -1.69
C ILE A 439 -4.39 -22.09 -1.87
N SER A 440 -5.40 -21.80 -2.67
CA SER A 440 -6.37 -22.80 -3.15
C SER A 440 -6.56 -22.67 -4.67
N ASN A 441 -6.98 -23.76 -5.32
CA ASN A 441 -7.29 -23.72 -6.75
C ASN A 441 -8.55 -22.88 -6.96
N GLY A 442 -8.46 -21.81 -7.75
CA GLY A 442 -9.60 -20.96 -8.00
C GLY A 442 -9.25 -19.62 -8.64
N GLU A 443 -10.25 -18.76 -8.73
CA GLU A 443 -10.12 -17.38 -9.19
C GLU A 443 -10.02 -16.46 -7.98
N LEU A 444 -8.86 -15.82 -7.80
CA LEU A 444 -8.63 -14.79 -6.80
C LEU A 444 -9.10 -13.44 -7.35
N SER A 445 -9.99 -12.77 -6.61
CA SER A 445 -10.41 -11.40 -6.87
C SER A 445 -10.04 -10.50 -5.69
N ILE A 446 -9.55 -9.30 -6.00
CA ILE A 446 -9.09 -8.33 -5.00
C ILE A 446 -9.80 -7.00 -5.25
N SER A 447 -10.39 -6.43 -4.20
CA SER A 447 -10.85 -5.03 -4.21
C SER A 447 -10.30 -4.28 -3.00
N ILE A 448 -10.05 -2.97 -3.17
CA ILE A 448 -9.62 -2.07 -2.11
C ILE A 448 -10.65 -0.94 -2.05
N ASN A 449 -11.17 -0.65 -0.87
CA ASN A 449 -12.26 0.30 -0.65
C ASN A 449 -13.45 0.04 -1.59
N SER A 450 -13.81 -1.24 -1.75
CA SER A 450 -14.85 -1.74 -2.67
C SER A 450 -14.62 -1.47 -4.17
N LYS A 451 -13.42 -0.99 -4.56
CA LYS A 451 -13.05 -0.77 -5.97
C LYS A 451 -12.14 -1.91 -6.47
N PRO A 452 -12.39 -2.46 -7.68
CA PRO A 452 -11.55 -3.50 -8.24
C PRO A 452 -10.14 -2.96 -8.55
N VAL A 453 -9.14 -3.82 -8.42
CA VAL A 453 -7.73 -3.45 -8.61
C VAL A 453 -7.13 -4.11 -9.85
N ASN A 454 -6.00 -3.58 -10.33
CA ASN A 454 -5.13 -4.33 -11.24
C ASN A 454 -4.27 -5.30 -10.41
N ILE A 455 -4.21 -6.56 -10.81
CA ILE A 455 -3.40 -7.58 -10.14
C ILE A 455 -2.14 -7.83 -10.97
N ASN A 456 -0.97 -7.69 -10.36
CA ASN A 456 0.31 -8.06 -10.96
C ASN A 456 0.75 -9.42 -10.41
N TYR A 457 0.82 -10.43 -11.29
CA TYR A 457 1.23 -11.78 -10.95
C TYR A 457 2.24 -12.31 -11.97
N ILE A 458 3.44 -12.68 -11.49
CA ILE A 458 4.55 -13.19 -12.33
C ILE A 458 4.86 -12.23 -13.49
N GLY A 459 4.87 -10.92 -13.22
CA GLY A 459 5.14 -9.87 -14.20
C GLY A 459 4.03 -9.60 -15.21
N LYS A 460 2.89 -10.32 -15.13
CA LYS A 460 1.71 -10.09 -15.97
C LYS A 460 0.65 -9.30 -15.20
N ARG A 461 -0.03 -8.39 -15.89
CA ARG A 461 -1.13 -7.58 -15.33
C ARG A 461 -2.48 -8.18 -15.70
N TYR A 462 -3.32 -8.37 -14.71
CA TYR A 462 -4.70 -8.83 -14.82
C TYR A 462 -5.63 -7.73 -14.28
N LYS A 463 -6.84 -7.64 -14.83
CA LYS A 463 -7.85 -6.71 -14.32
C LYS A 463 -8.78 -7.48 -13.38
N ASN A 464 -8.96 -6.98 -12.15
CA ASN A 464 -9.90 -7.47 -11.15
C ASN A 464 -9.61 -8.87 -10.58
N LYS A 465 -9.32 -9.86 -11.43
CA LYS A 465 -9.23 -11.27 -11.05
C LYS A 465 -8.08 -12.01 -11.73
N VAL A 466 -7.58 -13.06 -11.08
CA VAL A 466 -6.53 -13.94 -11.61
C VAL A 466 -6.71 -15.37 -11.15
N ALA A 467 -6.45 -16.33 -12.04
CA ALA A 467 -6.46 -17.75 -11.67
C ALA A 467 -5.20 -18.11 -10.89
N ILE A 468 -5.38 -18.75 -9.73
CA ILE A 468 -4.31 -19.25 -8.87
C ILE A 468 -4.38 -20.78 -8.79
N LYS A 469 -3.20 -21.41 -8.73
CA LYS A 469 -3.08 -22.87 -8.65
C LYS A 469 -2.19 -23.26 -7.49
N LYS A 470 -2.63 -24.30 -6.78
CA LYS A 470 -1.82 -24.95 -5.75
C LYS A 470 -0.74 -25.79 -6.43
N HIS A 471 0.51 -25.56 -6.04
CA HIS A 471 1.65 -26.38 -6.43
C HIS A 471 2.01 -27.36 -5.30
N ASN A 472 2.59 -28.50 -5.65
CA ASN A 472 3.07 -29.46 -4.67
C ASN A 472 4.35 -28.95 -4.00
N ALA A 473 4.45 -29.15 -2.69
CA ALA A 473 5.67 -28.92 -1.93
C ALA A 473 6.83 -29.74 -2.52
N ALA A 474 8.05 -29.18 -2.43
CA ALA A 474 9.23 -29.89 -2.88
C ALA A 474 9.57 -31.03 -1.90
N LYS A 475 10.23 -32.08 -2.39
CA LYS A 475 10.68 -33.17 -1.52
C LYS A 475 11.87 -32.69 -0.69
N VAL A 476 11.71 -32.68 0.64
CA VAL A 476 12.75 -32.30 1.60
C VAL A 476 13.84 -33.38 1.65
N THR A 477 15.10 -32.98 1.49
CA THR A 477 16.29 -33.86 1.55
C THR A 477 16.94 -33.92 2.93
N LYS A 478 16.51 -33.06 3.85
CA LYS A 478 17.05 -32.77 5.19
C LYS A 478 18.50 -32.32 5.19
N HIS A 479 18.96 -31.75 4.08
CA HIS A 479 20.33 -31.30 3.91
C HIS A 479 20.44 -29.82 4.27
N TRP A 480 21.13 -29.52 5.38
CA TRP A 480 21.22 -28.17 5.94
C TRP A 480 22.62 -27.61 5.74
N LEU A 481 22.71 -26.41 5.15
CA LEU A 481 23.97 -25.71 4.95
C LEU A 481 24.10 -24.59 6.00
N LEU A 482 25.02 -24.74 6.93
CA LEU A 482 25.25 -23.80 8.03
C LEU A 482 26.54 -23.00 7.81
N MET A 483 26.52 -21.71 8.12
CA MET A 483 27.74 -20.89 8.15
C MET A 483 27.60 -19.63 9.00
N ASP A 484 28.68 -19.22 9.65
CA ASP A 484 28.78 -17.89 10.25
C ASP A 484 29.33 -16.90 9.20
N ARG A 485 30.63 -16.94 8.96
CA ARG A 485 31.32 -16.20 7.89
C ARG A 485 32.18 -17.15 7.07
N ASP A 486 32.71 -16.65 5.96
CA ASP A 486 33.64 -17.39 5.11
C ASP A 486 35.00 -17.60 5.77
N ASP A 487 35.44 -16.63 6.59
CA ASP A 487 36.77 -16.57 7.19
C ASP A 487 36.83 -16.94 8.69
N CYS A 488 35.71 -16.97 9.41
CA CYS A 488 35.66 -17.35 10.83
C CYS A 488 34.34 -18.01 11.25
N ALA A 489 34.39 -18.76 12.35
CA ALA A 489 33.24 -19.36 13.01
C ALA A 489 33.09 -18.81 14.44
N GLY A 490 32.22 -19.42 15.25
CA GLY A 490 32.03 -19.08 16.67
C GLY A 490 30.85 -18.16 16.94
N ASP A 491 29.91 -18.03 16.00
CA ASP A 491 28.64 -17.34 16.19
C ASP A 491 27.49 -18.37 16.17
N ASN A 492 26.25 -17.92 16.00
CA ASN A 492 25.05 -18.73 16.16
C ASN A 492 25.01 -20.00 15.30
N ALA A 493 25.62 -20.02 14.10
CA ALA A 493 25.62 -21.19 13.24
C ALA A 493 26.52 -22.31 13.79
N GLU A 494 27.71 -22.00 14.35
CA GLU A 494 28.55 -23.01 15.00
C GLU A 494 27.78 -23.67 16.16
N HIS A 495 27.15 -22.86 16.99
CA HIS A 495 26.41 -23.34 18.16
C HIS A 495 25.20 -24.19 17.78
N LEU A 496 24.45 -23.77 16.76
CA LEU A 496 23.33 -24.54 16.23
C LEU A 496 23.80 -25.88 15.64
N TYR A 497 24.91 -25.89 14.89
CA TYR A 497 25.51 -27.10 14.35
C TYR A 497 25.89 -28.09 15.48
N ASP A 498 26.59 -27.60 16.52
CA ASP A 498 26.94 -28.41 17.70
C ASP A 498 25.68 -28.96 18.39
N GLY A 499 24.61 -28.16 18.48
CA GLY A 499 23.32 -28.57 19.02
C GLY A 499 22.65 -29.69 18.22
N ILE A 500 22.65 -29.59 16.89
CA ILE A 500 22.09 -30.60 15.97
C ILE A 500 22.86 -31.91 16.06
N ILE A 501 24.20 -31.87 16.11
CA ILE A 501 24.99 -33.11 16.24
C ILE A 501 24.74 -33.80 17.57
N LYS A 502 24.64 -33.05 18.67
CA LYS A 502 24.40 -33.62 20.00
C LYS A 502 23.01 -34.22 20.12
N ASN A 503 22.02 -33.53 19.58
CA ASN A 503 20.62 -33.90 19.60
C ASN A 503 20.10 -33.81 18.16
N ASN A 504 20.11 -34.93 17.43
CA ASN A 504 19.63 -35.00 16.04
C ASN A 504 18.23 -35.67 15.96
N PRO A 505 17.15 -35.05 16.46
CA PRO A 505 15.84 -35.69 16.58
C PRO A 505 15.18 -36.02 15.23
N HIS A 506 15.70 -35.49 14.11
CA HIS A 506 15.01 -35.52 12.82
C HIS A 506 15.83 -36.08 11.66
N ASN A 507 16.99 -36.70 11.91
CA ASN A 507 17.92 -37.17 10.87
C ASN A 507 18.37 -36.04 9.93
N ILE A 508 18.66 -34.87 10.50
CA ILE A 508 19.23 -33.72 9.78
C ILE A 508 20.64 -34.08 9.32
N ILE A 509 20.99 -33.70 8.09
CA ILE A 509 22.32 -33.87 7.50
C ILE A 509 22.97 -32.48 7.39
N PRO A 510 23.71 -32.01 8.42
CA PRO A 510 24.30 -30.70 8.40
C PRO A 510 25.66 -30.69 7.67
N ALA A 511 25.95 -29.61 6.98
CA ALA A 511 27.26 -29.27 6.43
C ALA A 511 27.63 -27.85 6.86
N PHE A 512 28.88 -27.64 7.28
CA PHE A 512 29.35 -26.34 7.75
C PHE A 512 30.34 -25.72 6.75
N ILE A 513 30.00 -24.57 6.19
CA ILE A 513 30.85 -23.88 5.21
C ILE A 513 31.87 -23.00 5.93
N LEU A 514 33.15 -23.17 5.58
CA LEU A 514 34.25 -22.35 6.09
C LEU A 514 35.42 -22.37 5.10
N SER A 515 36.27 -21.35 5.08
CA SER A 515 37.55 -21.44 4.36
C SER A 515 38.58 -22.24 5.15
N LYS A 516 39.37 -23.08 4.47
CA LYS A 516 40.56 -23.78 5.00
C LYS A 516 41.62 -22.83 5.53
N LYS A 517 41.59 -21.56 5.13
CA LYS A 517 42.49 -20.52 5.66
C LYS A 517 42.02 -19.96 7.00
N SER A 518 40.79 -20.26 7.42
CA SER A 518 40.25 -19.81 8.69
C SER A 518 41.04 -20.41 9.86
N PRO A 519 41.32 -19.63 10.92
CA PRO A 519 41.92 -20.18 12.15
C PRO A 519 41.03 -21.22 12.85
N ASP A 520 39.73 -21.24 12.56
CA ASP A 520 38.77 -22.17 13.18
C ASP A 520 38.71 -23.54 12.50
N TRP A 521 39.25 -23.69 11.28
CA TRP A 521 39.11 -24.90 10.49
C TRP A 521 39.59 -26.16 11.23
N ASP A 522 40.81 -26.12 11.78
CA ASP A 522 41.39 -27.28 12.49
C ASP A 522 40.68 -27.56 13.81
N ARG A 523 40.18 -26.52 14.51
CA ARG A 523 39.41 -26.67 15.77
C ARG A 523 38.08 -27.37 15.51
N LEU A 524 37.35 -26.94 14.48
CA LEU A 524 36.05 -27.53 14.13
C LEU A 524 36.20 -28.93 13.52
N LYS A 525 37.25 -29.17 12.74
CA LYS A 525 37.55 -30.52 12.24
C LYS A 525 37.78 -31.51 13.38
N LYS A 526 38.46 -31.10 14.45
CA LYS A 526 38.65 -31.93 15.67
C LYS A 526 37.34 -32.18 16.43
N LYS A 527 36.35 -31.30 16.30
CA LYS A 527 34.99 -31.49 16.83
C LYS A 527 34.10 -32.37 15.93
N ASN A 528 34.64 -33.00 14.88
CA ASN A 528 33.90 -33.78 13.89
C ASN A 528 32.85 -32.98 13.09
N PHE A 529 33.12 -31.70 12.82
CA PHE A 529 32.29 -30.94 11.89
C PHE A 529 32.47 -31.45 10.45
N ASN A 530 31.37 -31.56 9.72
CA ASN A 530 31.34 -31.82 8.28
C ASN A 530 31.68 -30.52 7.54
N LEU A 531 32.97 -30.20 7.50
CA LEU A 531 33.47 -28.96 6.91
C LEU A 531 33.54 -29.03 5.38
N VAL A 532 32.99 -28.01 4.72
CA VAL A 532 33.01 -27.85 3.28
C VAL A 532 33.74 -26.54 2.93
N GLU A 533 34.72 -26.62 2.03
CA GLU A 533 35.54 -25.46 1.67
C GLU A 533 34.71 -24.38 0.96
N TYR A 534 34.72 -23.16 1.52
CA TYR A 534 34.08 -22.01 0.90
C TYR A 534 34.57 -21.76 -0.53
N GLY A 535 33.65 -21.43 -1.43
CA GLY A 535 33.94 -21.21 -2.85
C GLY A 535 34.34 -22.46 -3.67
N SER A 536 34.36 -23.65 -3.09
CA SER A 536 34.67 -24.90 -3.81
C SER A 536 33.50 -25.44 -4.64
N ASP A 537 33.77 -26.33 -5.61
CA ASP A 537 32.72 -27.05 -6.36
C ASP A 537 31.83 -27.90 -5.44
N LEU A 538 32.39 -28.40 -4.33
CA LEU A 538 31.64 -29.10 -3.31
C LEU A 538 30.65 -28.17 -2.61
N HIS A 539 31.08 -26.96 -2.22
CA HIS A 539 30.17 -25.93 -1.68
C HIS A 539 29.05 -25.60 -2.68
N LYS A 540 29.38 -25.42 -3.97
CA LYS A 540 28.37 -25.20 -5.01
C LYS A 540 27.35 -26.34 -5.10
N THR A 541 27.82 -27.58 -4.99
CA THR A 541 26.97 -28.78 -5.00
C THR A 541 26.05 -28.84 -3.79
N HIS A 542 26.56 -28.57 -2.58
CA HIS A 542 25.75 -28.47 -1.36
C HIS A 542 24.72 -27.36 -1.46
N LEU A 543 25.11 -26.18 -1.95
CA LEU A 543 24.22 -25.04 -2.10
C LEU A 543 23.05 -25.34 -3.05
N ILE A 544 23.28 -26.06 -4.14
CA ILE A 544 22.22 -26.45 -5.09
C ILE A 544 21.26 -27.47 -4.48
N ASN A 545 21.76 -28.40 -3.67
CA ASN A 545 21.01 -29.55 -3.19
C ASN A 545 20.44 -29.39 -1.76
N CYS A 546 20.82 -28.34 -1.02
CA CYS A 546 20.32 -28.11 0.33
C CYS A 546 18.85 -27.67 0.35
N ASP A 547 18.15 -27.97 1.44
CA ASP A 547 16.82 -27.42 1.68
C ASP A 547 16.91 -26.04 2.34
N TYR A 548 17.92 -25.86 3.21
CA TYR A 548 18.12 -24.63 3.98
C TYR A 548 19.56 -24.12 3.88
N VAL A 549 19.68 -22.82 3.68
CA VAL A 549 20.88 -22.05 3.96
C VAL A 549 20.66 -21.27 5.24
N ILE A 550 21.40 -21.63 6.28
CA ILE A 550 21.23 -21.11 7.64
C ILE A 550 22.50 -20.34 8.01
N SER A 551 22.36 -19.07 8.34
CA SER A 551 23.54 -18.24 8.64
C SER A 551 23.29 -17.14 9.64
N SER A 552 24.34 -16.82 10.41
CA SER A 552 24.42 -15.65 11.30
C SER A 552 24.56 -14.33 10.54
N HIS A 553 24.80 -14.37 9.23
CA HIS A 553 24.95 -13.21 8.36
C HIS A 553 24.08 -13.33 7.09
N LEU A 554 23.84 -12.20 6.44
CA LEU A 554 23.12 -12.11 5.16
C LEU A 554 24.02 -11.50 4.08
N GLY A 555 23.68 -11.75 2.82
CA GLY A 555 24.32 -11.11 1.66
C GLY A 555 24.93 -12.11 0.67
N ASN A 556 25.79 -11.60 -0.20
CA ASN A 556 26.38 -12.38 -1.31
C ASN A 556 27.28 -13.52 -0.84
N ILE A 557 27.76 -13.46 0.41
CA ILE A 557 28.56 -14.50 1.05
C ILE A 557 27.85 -15.86 1.11
N LEU A 558 26.51 -15.86 1.14
CA LEU A 558 25.71 -17.09 1.16
C LEU A 558 25.62 -17.78 -0.21
N ASN A 559 25.93 -17.07 -1.29
CA ASN A 559 25.88 -17.59 -2.66
C ASN A 559 26.97 -16.93 -3.52
N PRO A 560 28.25 -17.29 -3.32
CA PRO A 560 29.37 -16.70 -4.07
C PRO A 560 29.35 -17.05 -5.56
N PHE A 561 28.51 -18.00 -5.99
CA PHE A 561 28.42 -18.46 -7.36
C PHE A 561 27.30 -17.78 -8.17
N ALA A 562 26.46 -16.96 -7.52
CA ALA A 562 25.27 -16.34 -8.11
C ALA A 562 24.34 -17.34 -8.82
N VAL A 563 24.27 -18.58 -8.33
CA VAL A 563 23.39 -19.62 -8.89
C VAL A 563 21.97 -19.45 -8.39
N LYS A 564 20.98 -19.71 -9.25
CA LYS A 564 19.57 -19.67 -8.84
C LYS A 564 19.22 -20.99 -8.16
N CYS A 565 18.92 -20.94 -6.87
CA CYS A 565 18.55 -22.09 -6.05
C CYS A 565 17.16 -21.86 -5.42
N ASN A 566 16.49 -22.95 -5.03
CA ASN A 566 15.15 -22.94 -4.45
C ASN A 566 15.13 -23.27 -2.94
N HIS A 567 16.26 -23.09 -2.25
CA HIS A 567 16.40 -23.36 -0.82
C HIS A 567 15.81 -22.23 0.03
N LYS A 568 15.32 -22.56 1.22
CA LYS A 568 14.89 -21.59 2.24
C LYS A 568 16.11 -20.96 2.93
N LYS A 569 15.98 -19.70 3.34
CA LYS A 569 17.04 -18.94 4.00
C LYS A 569 16.66 -18.61 5.43
N VAL A 570 17.51 -19.01 6.37
CA VAL A 570 17.32 -18.76 7.81
C VAL A 570 18.41 -17.82 8.30
N PHE A 571 17.99 -16.67 8.83
CA PHE A 571 18.88 -15.67 9.41
C PHE A 571 18.92 -15.81 10.93
N LEU A 572 20.03 -16.31 11.45
CA LEU A 572 20.24 -16.52 12.89
C LEU A 572 20.59 -15.23 13.65
N GLN A 573 20.88 -14.15 12.92
CA GLN A 573 21.50 -12.92 13.41
C GLN A 573 22.90 -13.13 14.04
N HIS A 574 23.60 -12.02 14.26
CA HIS A 574 24.91 -11.96 14.94
C HIS A 574 24.86 -11.05 16.18
N GLY A 575 23.65 -10.75 16.67
CA GLY A 575 23.39 -9.93 17.86
C GLY A 575 21.97 -9.38 17.84
N VAL A 576 21.53 -8.83 18.98
CA VAL A 576 20.18 -8.26 19.13
C VAL A 576 20.06 -6.97 18.31
N THR A 577 19.02 -6.90 17.47
CA THR A 577 18.64 -5.72 16.69
C THR A 577 17.98 -4.67 17.60
N LYS A 578 18.80 -3.94 18.36
CA LYS A 578 18.36 -2.89 19.30
C LYS A 578 18.05 -1.54 18.64
N ASP A 579 18.66 -1.30 17.48
CA ASP A 579 18.57 -0.07 16.69
C ASP A 579 17.82 -0.32 15.37
N ASP A 580 17.27 0.71 14.74
CA ASP A 580 16.58 0.58 13.46
C ASP A 580 17.59 0.34 12.33
N ILE A 581 17.51 -0.87 11.76
CA ILE A 581 18.29 -1.33 10.61
C ILE A 581 17.39 -1.74 9.44
N SER A 582 16.14 -1.28 9.42
CA SER A 582 15.15 -1.57 8.37
C SER A 582 15.65 -1.24 6.97
N LYS A 583 16.48 -0.20 6.83
CA LYS A 583 17.15 0.17 5.56
C LYS A 583 17.97 -0.97 4.98
N TRP A 584 18.61 -1.79 5.80
CA TRP A 584 19.37 -2.95 5.35
C TRP A 584 18.47 -4.20 5.28
N ILE A 585 17.73 -4.51 6.34
CA ILE A 585 16.90 -5.71 6.45
C ILE A 585 15.85 -5.80 5.34
N ASN A 586 15.18 -4.70 4.99
CA ASN A 586 14.15 -4.70 3.94
C ASN A 586 14.71 -5.00 2.53
N ASN A 587 16.02 -4.87 2.34
CA ASN A 587 16.70 -5.21 1.07
C ASN A 587 17.24 -6.65 1.07
N CYS A 588 17.26 -7.32 2.22
CA CYS A 588 17.61 -8.72 2.34
C CYS A 588 16.39 -9.61 2.11
N HIS A 589 16.60 -10.86 1.69
CA HIS A 589 15.53 -11.85 1.54
C HIS A 589 15.83 -13.06 2.42
N PHE A 590 14.91 -13.41 3.31
CA PHE A 590 14.94 -14.60 4.16
C PHE A 590 13.53 -15.15 4.36
N ASP A 591 13.45 -16.41 4.78
CA ASP A 591 12.19 -17.11 5.09
C ASP A 591 11.94 -17.17 6.59
N LEU A 592 13.01 -17.11 7.39
CA LEU A 592 12.98 -17.05 8.85
C LEU A 592 14.09 -16.16 9.37
N MET A 593 13.78 -15.28 10.31
CA MET A 593 14.73 -14.53 11.13
C MET A 593 14.42 -14.75 12.60
N LEU A 594 15.45 -15.07 13.37
CA LEU A 594 15.33 -15.28 14.82
C LEU A 594 15.40 -13.94 15.54
N THR A 595 14.72 -13.80 16.68
CA THR A 595 14.93 -12.71 17.65
C THR A 595 15.15 -13.30 19.04
N ALA A 596 15.77 -12.53 19.91
CA ALA A 596 16.17 -12.96 21.24
C ALA A 596 15.43 -12.27 22.39
N THR A 597 14.84 -11.10 22.14
CA THR A 597 14.11 -10.32 23.16
C THR A 597 12.70 -9.98 22.67
N GLU A 598 11.78 -9.78 23.61
CA GLU A 598 10.40 -9.43 23.27
C GLU A 598 10.29 -8.05 22.62
N ASP A 599 11.05 -7.06 23.13
CA ASP A 599 11.10 -5.74 22.51
C ASP A 599 11.67 -5.79 21.08
N GLU A 600 12.73 -6.58 20.83
CA GLU A 600 13.28 -6.76 19.48
C GLU A 600 12.23 -7.36 18.54
N TYR A 601 11.57 -8.43 18.98
CA TYR A 601 10.50 -9.09 18.24
C TYR A 601 9.38 -8.09 17.86
N ASN A 602 8.84 -7.38 18.85
CA ASN A 602 7.77 -6.40 18.66
C ASN A 602 8.23 -5.21 17.81
N SER A 603 9.48 -4.78 17.93
CA SER A 603 10.01 -3.67 17.12
C SER A 603 10.03 -3.93 15.62
N ILE A 604 9.99 -5.21 15.22
CA ILE A 604 9.95 -5.65 13.82
C ILE A 604 8.52 -6.01 13.42
N ILE A 605 7.81 -6.84 14.19
CA ILE A 605 6.51 -7.36 13.78
C ILE A 605 5.38 -6.31 13.85
N SER A 606 5.40 -5.39 14.81
CA SER A 606 4.29 -4.45 15.05
C SER A 606 4.05 -3.49 13.90
N ASP A 607 2.81 -3.14 13.61
CA ASP A 607 2.49 -2.17 12.57
C ASP A 607 3.00 -0.76 12.89
N GLY A 608 3.07 0.12 11.89
CA GLY A 608 3.53 1.51 12.06
C GLY A 608 5.05 1.69 11.93
N ASN A 609 5.82 0.61 11.99
CA ASN A 609 7.28 0.64 11.85
C ASN A 609 7.75 0.54 10.39
N ARG A 610 9.06 0.66 10.17
CA ARG A 610 9.66 0.64 8.83
C ARG A 610 9.94 -0.77 8.29
N TYR A 611 9.82 -1.82 9.10
CA TYR A 611 10.12 -3.20 8.68
C TYR A 611 8.97 -3.81 7.87
N ILE A 612 9.30 -4.53 6.79
CA ILE A 612 8.31 -5.18 5.91
C ILE A 612 7.96 -6.62 6.34
N TYR A 613 8.58 -7.12 7.41
CA TYR A 613 8.45 -8.50 7.89
C TYR A 613 7.53 -8.57 9.09
N GLY A 614 6.75 -9.65 9.20
CA GLY A 614 5.75 -9.85 10.26
C GLY A 614 5.93 -11.18 10.99
N GLU A 615 4.89 -11.61 11.71
CA GLU A 615 4.92 -12.85 12.52
C GLU A 615 5.22 -14.13 11.73
N LYS A 616 5.00 -14.14 10.42
CA LYS A 616 5.31 -15.30 9.58
C LYS A 616 6.81 -15.53 9.55
N GLU A 617 7.58 -14.49 9.24
CA GLU A 617 9.03 -14.59 9.01
C GLU A 617 9.85 -14.41 10.29
N ILE A 618 9.34 -13.73 11.32
CA ILE A 618 10.09 -13.42 12.54
C ILE A 618 9.67 -14.37 13.66
N LYS A 619 10.64 -14.96 14.39
CA LYS A 619 10.36 -15.85 15.54
C LYS A 619 11.23 -15.51 16.75
N LEU A 620 10.57 -15.38 17.90
CA LEU A 620 11.23 -15.21 19.21
C LEU A 620 11.70 -16.57 19.73
N THR A 621 12.99 -16.88 19.56
CA THR A 621 13.59 -18.16 19.97
C THR A 621 14.71 -18.01 20.98
N GLY A 622 15.31 -16.82 21.08
CA GLY A 622 16.66 -16.67 21.62
C GLY A 622 17.71 -17.11 20.59
N PHE A 623 18.98 -16.85 20.91
CA PHE A 623 20.10 -17.15 20.01
C PHE A 623 20.79 -18.46 20.39
N PRO A 624 21.16 -19.33 19.42
CA PRO A 624 21.88 -20.58 19.70
C PRO A 624 23.10 -20.42 20.60
N ARG A 625 23.88 -19.35 20.44
CA ARG A 625 25.10 -19.11 21.24
C ARG A 625 24.82 -18.89 22.73
N PHE A 626 23.61 -18.44 23.09
CA PHE A 626 23.20 -18.23 24.48
C PHE A 626 23.14 -19.51 25.31
N ASP A 627 23.00 -20.69 24.69
CA ASP A 627 22.97 -21.96 25.41
C ASP A 627 24.25 -22.21 26.21
N SER A 628 25.37 -21.66 25.72
CA SER A 628 26.68 -21.76 26.36
C SER A 628 26.98 -20.68 27.40
N LEU A 629 26.11 -19.67 27.53
CA LEU A 629 26.29 -18.50 28.41
C LEU A 629 25.61 -18.66 29.78
N LYS A 630 24.78 -19.70 29.95
CA LYS A 630 24.04 -19.97 31.20
C LYS A 630 24.93 -20.66 32.24
N ASN A 631 24.77 -20.30 33.52
CA ASN A 631 25.37 -20.97 34.70
C ASN A 631 26.91 -21.01 34.78
N THR A 632 27.61 -20.21 33.98
CA THR A 632 29.07 -20.12 34.08
C THR A 632 29.49 -19.09 35.13
N LYS A 633 29.98 -19.57 36.28
CA LYS A 633 30.79 -18.73 37.18
C LYS A 633 31.95 -18.14 36.39
N CYS A 634 32.21 -16.85 36.57
CA CYS A 634 33.33 -16.19 35.90
C CYS A 634 34.63 -16.91 36.27
N ILE A 635 35.29 -17.49 35.27
CA ILE A 635 36.47 -18.34 35.48
C ILE A 635 37.67 -17.47 35.87
N ASP A 636 37.77 -16.27 35.29
CA ASP A 636 38.84 -15.31 35.50
C ASP A 636 38.28 -13.91 35.82
N LYS A 637 38.96 -13.11 36.65
CA LYS A 637 38.61 -11.70 36.86
C LYS A 637 39.16 -10.85 35.72
N THR A 638 38.36 -10.60 34.68
CA THR A 638 38.79 -9.87 33.47
C THR A 638 37.83 -8.74 33.09
N ILE A 639 38.35 -7.55 32.78
CA ILE A 639 37.62 -6.43 32.18
C ILE A 639 37.82 -6.49 30.67
N LEU A 640 36.72 -6.52 29.91
CA LEU A 640 36.73 -6.55 28.46
C LEU A 640 36.30 -5.20 27.89
N ILE A 641 37.11 -4.64 27.01
CA ILE A 641 36.83 -3.37 26.31
C ILE A 641 36.54 -3.68 24.84
N MET A 642 35.30 -3.42 24.40
CA MET A 642 34.82 -3.73 23.05
C MET A 642 34.01 -2.56 22.47
N PRO A 643 34.67 -1.55 21.88
CA PRO A 643 33.97 -0.44 21.24
C PRO A 643 33.44 -0.81 19.85
N THR A 644 32.35 -0.16 19.44
CA THR A 644 31.72 -0.33 18.12
C THR A 644 32.53 0.40 17.04
N TRP A 645 32.53 -0.09 15.81
CA TRP A 645 33.18 0.62 14.70
C TRP A 645 32.38 1.87 14.29
N ARG A 646 33.06 2.89 13.76
CA ARG A 646 32.42 4.06 13.13
C ARG A 646 32.51 3.93 11.61
N LYS A 647 31.39 4.10 10.92
CA LYS A 647 31.29 3.87 9.47
C LYS A 647 32.18 4.83 8.68
N ASN A 648 32.14 6.11 9.04
CA ASN A 648 32.95 7.15 8.40
C ASN A 648 34.46 7.01 8.67
N LEU A 649 34.84 6.28 9.72
CA LEU A 649 36.23 6.03 10.07
C LEU A 649 36.77 4.74 9.46
N SER A 650 35.89 3.81 9.07
CA SER A 650 36.31 2.57 8.43
C SER A 650 36.60 2.78 6.95
N GLY A 651 37.75 2.30 6.52
CA GLY A 651 38.16 2.28 5.11
C GLY A 651 37.12 1.75 4.14
N GLN A 652 37.16 2.21 2.88
CA GLN A 652 36.38 1.59 1.80
C GLN A 652 36.89 0.18 1.52
N PHE A 653 36.03 -0.73 1.04
CA PHE A 653 36.47 -2.07 0.65
C PHE A 653 37.42 -2.01 -0.55
N GLU A 654 38.47 -2.82 -0.54
CA GLU A 654 39.45 -2.91 -1.63
C GLU A 654 38.82 -3.41 -2.94
N SER A 655 37.75 -4.22 -2.85
CA SER A 655 36.89 -4.61 -3.97
C SER A 655 35.53 -5.14 -3.48
N ASN A 656 34.53 -5.23 -4.38
CA ASN A 656 33.16 -5.66 -4.05
C ASN A 656 33.03 -7.08 -3.46
N ASN A 657 34.07 -7.92 -3.58
CA ASN A 657 34.07 -9.32 -3.11
C ASN A 657 35.14 -9.56 -2.01
N SER A 658 35.70 -8.50 -1.43
CA SER A 658 36.74 -8.59 -0.40
C SER A 658 36.23 -8.04 0.93
N SER A 659 36.53 -8.72 2.03
CA SER A 659 36.31 -8.21 3.40
C SER A 659 37.38 -7.21 3.85
N LYS A 660 38.45 -7.03 3.05
CA LYS A 660 39.58 -6.14 3.36
C LYS A 660 39.30 -4.68 3.00
N ARG A 661 39.66 -3.76 3.88
CA ARG A 661 39.43 -2.30 3.74
C ARG A 661 40.74 -1.54 3.48
N ILE A 662 40.64 -0.45 2.71
CA ILE A 662 41.72 0.50 2.45
C ILE A 662 41.94 1.35 3.71
N TYR A 663 43.18 1.56 4.13
CA TYR A 663 43.47 2.37 5.32
C TYR A 663 42.88 3.80 5.21
N ASN A 664 42.36 4.32 6.32
CA ASN A 664 41.79 5.67 6.39
C ASN A 664 42.70 6.56 7.22
N GLU A 665 43.38 7.51 6.55
CA GLU A 665 44.35 8.41 7.20
C GLU A 665 43.72 9.30 8.28
N ASN A 666 42.43 9.60 8.17
CA ASN A 666 41.72 10.44 9.14
C ASN A 666 41.41 9.72 10.46
N PHE A 667 41.62 8.40 10.55
CA PHE A 667 41.31 7.61 11.76
C PHE A 667 42.03 8.16 13.01
N LYS A 668 43.33 8.49 12.91
CA LYS A 668 44.13 8.98 14.06
C LYS A 668 43.67 10.33 14.60
N ASN A 669 43.10 11.17 13.74
CA ASN A 669 42.67 12.51 14.12
C ASN A 669 41.26 12.52 14.72
N SER A 670 40.53 11.41 14.60
CA SER A 670 39.15 11.27 15.08
C SER A 670 39.04 11.35 16.61
N GLU A 671 37.90 11.84 17.07
CA GLU A 671 37.53 11.80 18.48
C GLU A 671 37.48 10.36 19.01
N TYR A 672 36.92 9.43 18.22
CA TYR A 672 36.91 8.00 18.52
C TYR A 672 38.28 7.46 18.92
N PHE A 673 39.30 7.69 18.09
CA PHE A 673 40.65 7.21 18.39
C PHE A 673 41.19 7.82 19.69
N LYS A 674 41.02 9.13 19.88
CA LYS A 674 41.49 9.85 21.07
C LYS A 674 40.83 9.34 22.34
N GLU A 675 39.52 9.14 22.32
CA GLU A 675 38.76 8.67 23.48
C GLU A 675 39.09 7.22 23.84
N ILE A 676 39.13 6.30 22.87
CA ILE A 676 39.54 4.92 23.14
C ILE A 676 40.99 4.87 23.67
N GLN A 677 41.89 5.70 23.13
CA GLN A 677 43.27 5.81 23.60
C GLN A 677 43.36 6.31 25.06
N LYS A 678 42.45 7.18 25.52
CA LYS A 678 42.33 7.61 26.93
C LYS A 678 41.89 6.45 27.83
N ILE A 679 40.92 5.64 27.41
CA ILE A 679 40.44 4.49 28.20
C ILE A 679 41.58 3.50 28.43
N ILE A 680 42.25 3.04 27.36
CA ILE A 680 43.31 2.01 27.47
C ILE A 680 44.54 2.49 28.26
N LYS A 681 44.75 3.81 28.37
CA LYS A 681 45.83 4.42 29.16
C LYS A 681 45.37 4.96 30.52
N SER A 682 44.15 4.66 30.94
CA SER A 682 43.60 5.21 32.17
C SER A 682 44.31 4.70 33.42
N GLU A 683 44.54 5.59 34.39
CA GLU A 683 45.25 5.25 35.62
C GLU A 683 44.47 4.21 36.46
N VAL A 684 43.13 4.20 36.36
CA VAL A 684 42.28 3.21 37.04
C VAL A 684 42.55 1.77 36.56
N LEU A 685 42.72 1.55 35.25
CA LEU A 685 42.99 0.22 34.71
C LEU A 685 44.41 -0.26 35.08
N LYS A 686 45.37 0.68 35.08
CA LYS A 686 46.73 0.43 35.57
C LYS A 686 46.75 0.07 37.06
N GLU A 687 45.99 0.78 37.89
CA GLU A 687 45.85 0.48 39.32
C GLU A 687 45.24 -0.92 39.55
N ILE A 688 44.18 -1.27 38.80
CA ILE A 688 43.49 -2.57 38.93
C ILE A 688 44.40 -3.74 38.54
N THR A 689 45.14 -3.60 37.45
CA THR A 689 46.07 -4.63 36.94
C THR A 689 47.30 -4.77 37.82
N SER A 690 47.95 -3.65 38.22
CA SER A 690 49.12 -3.68 39.11
C SER A 690 48.84 -4.28 40.49
N LYS A 691 47.60 -4.15 40.99
CA LYS A 691 47.14 -4.81 42.23
C LYS A 691 46.63 -6.24 42.04
N ASN A 692 46.76 -6.82 40.84
CA ASN A 692 46.25 -8.15 40.46
C ASN A 692 44.74 -8.33 40.75
N LEU A 693 43.95 -7.27 40.65
CA LEU A 693 42.51 -7.31 40.94
C LEU A 693 41.69 -7.81 39.75
N ALA A 694 42.09 -7.46 38.53
CA ALA A 694 41.56 -7.98 37.28
C ALA A 694 42.54 -7.78 36.12
N ARG A 695 42.48 -8.65 35.10
CA ARG A 695 43.13 -8.46 33.80
C ARG A 695 42.30 -7.56 32.91
N VAL A 696 42.90 -6.95 31.90
CA VAL A 696 42.19 -6.09 30.94
C VAL A 696 42.48 -6.55 29.52
N ILE A 697 41.43 -6.85 28.77
CA ILE A 697 41.52 -7.24 27.35
C ILE A 697 40.87 -6.15 26.50
N PHE A 698 41.60 -5.62 25.53
CA PHE A 698 41.08 -4.73 24.51
C PHE A 698 40.82 -5.49 23.21
N CYS A 699 39.55 -5.63 22.84
CA CYS A 699 39.12 -6.34 21.64
C CYS A 699 38.48 -5.35 20.64
N PRO A 700 39.25 -4.83 19.66
CA PRO A 700 38.69 -3.95 18.65
C PRO A 700 37.73 -4.71 17.72
N HIS A 701 36.70 -4.00 17.23
CA HIS A 701 35.75 -4.53 16.27
C HIS A 701 36.46 -5.07 15.00
N PRO A 702 35.94 -6.12 14.33
CA PRO A 702 36.55 -6.63 13.10
C PRO A 702 36.84 -5.57 12.02
N ASN A 703 35.93 -4.60 11.84
CA ASN A 703 36.11 -3.46 10.91
C ASN A 703 37.21 -2.45 11.33
N THR A 704 37.70 -2.50 12.57
CA THR A 704 38.77 -1.61 13.08
C THR A 704 40.03 -2.37 13.50
N LYS A 705 40.04 -3.71 13.37
CA LYS A 705 41.16 -4.57 13.80
C LYS A 705 42.48 -4.22 13.11
N ASP A 706 42.45 -3.81 11.86
CA ASP A 706 43.66 -3.44 11.10
C ASP A 706 44.31 -2.14 11.61
N TYR A 707 43.58 -1.31 12.38
CA TYR A 707 44.10 -0.08 12.98
C TYR A 707 44.72 -0.31 14.36
N ILE A 708 44.80 -1.55 14.82
CA ILE A 708 45.27 -1.86 16.18
C ILE A 708 46.70 -1.40 16.43
N THR A 709 47.55 -1.44 15.41
CA THR A 709 48.96 -0.99 15.46
C THR A 709 49.09 0.51 15.67
N GLU A 710 48.01 1.28 15.46
CA GLU A 710 48.00 2.72 15.69
C GLU A 710 47.75 3.08 17.15
N PHE A 711 47.17 2.16 17.93
CA PHE A 711 47.00 2.36 19.36
C PHE A 711 48.32 2.12 20.09
N SER A 712 48.69 3.05 20.97
CA SER A 712 49.81 2.81 21.90
C SER A 712 49.30 1.99 23.09
N LEU A 713 49.42 0.66 22.99
CA LEU A 713 48.97 -0.29 24.01
C LEU A 713 49.98 -0.37 25.18
N PRO A 714 49.57 -0.09 26.42
CA PRO A 714 50.41 -0.34 27.60
C PRO A 714 50.59 -1.84 27.88
N ASP A 715 51.67 -2.22 28.57
CA ASP A 715 51.99 -3.64 28.88
C ASP A 715 50.91 -4.37 29.71
N TYR A 716 50.06 -3.63 30.42
CA TYR A 716 48.97 -4.16 31.23
C TYR A 716 47.64 -4.32 30.45
N ILE A 717 47.61 -3.96 29.16
CA ILE A 717 46.46 -4.17 28.27
C ILE A 717 46.77 -5.33 27.33
N GLU A 718 45.96 -6.37 27.40
CA GLU A 718 46.12 -7.56 26.57
C GLU A 718 45.23 -7.50 25.33
N LEU A 719 45.65 -8.21 24.29
CA LEU A 719 44.84 -8.47 23.10
C LEU A 719 44.29 -9.90 23.13
N PRO A 720 43.13 -10.16 22.49
CA PRO A 720 42.62 -11.51 22.36
C PRO A 720 43.65 -12.46 21.76
N SER A 721 43.78 -13.66 22.35
CA SER A 721 44.63 -14.72 21.81
C SER A 721 44.05 -15.28 20.51
N LYS A 722 44.89 -15.94 19.70
CA LYS A 722 44.43 -16.58 18.45
C LYS A 722 43.36 -17.66 18.66
N SER A 723 43.28 -18.23 19.86
CA SER A 723 42.29 -19.25 20.22
C SER A 723 41.00 -18.67 20.83
N ASP A 724 40.97 -17.38 21.15
CA ASP A 724 39.79 -16.76 21.76
C ASP A 724 38.70 -16.53 20.70
N THR A 725 37.52 -17.11 20.97
CA THR A 725 36.25 -16.77 20.31
C THR A 725 35.54 -15.67 21.10
N PHE A 726 34.60 -14.95 20.46
CA PHE A 726 33.78 -13.96 21.17
C PHE A 726 33.10 -14.56 22.40
N ASN A 727 32.51 -15.74 22.24
CA ASN A 727 31.88 -16.46 23.34
C ASN A 727 32.87 -16.78 24.48
N SER A 728 34.08 -17.24 24.16
CA SER A 728 35.09 -17.50 25.19
C SER A 728 35.55 -16.23 25.92
N LEU A 729 35.60 -15.08 25.25
CA LEU A 729 35.90 -13.79 25.87
C LEU A 729 34.80 -13.39 26.85
N ILE A 730 33.53 -13.52 26.44
CA ILE A 730 32.37 -13.24 27.32
C ILE A 730 32.42 -14.12 28.57
N LEU A 731 32.72 -15.41 28.43
CA LEU A 731 32.80 -16.34 29.56
C LEU A 731 33.92 -16.01 30.55
N LYS A 732 35.10 -15.60 30.06
CA LYS A 732 36.27 -15.23 30.87
C LYS A 732 36.15 -13.86 31.54
N SER A 733 35.28 -12.99 31.05
CA SER A 733 35.18 -11.60 31.52
C SER A 733 34.14 -11.38 32.59
N SER A 734 34.45 -10.53 33.56
CA SER A 734 33.60 -10.11 34.68
C SER A 734 32.92 -8.77 34.43
N LEU A 735 33.47 -7.93 33.56
CA LEU A 735 32.93 -6.60 33.23
C LEU A 735 33.12 -6.34 31.73
N LEU A 736 32.08 -5.80 31.08
CA LEU A 736 32.16 -5.28 29.72
C LEU A 736 32.14 -3.74 29.74
N ILE A 737 33.08 -3.13 29.04
CA ILE A 737 33.05 -1.70 28.67
C ILE A 737 32.83 -1.64 27.17
N THR A 738 31.70 -1.08 26.75
CA THR A 738 31.31 -0.94 25.34
C THR A 738 30.60 0.40 25.14
N ASP A 739 30.00 0.64 23.98
CA ASP A 739 29.32 1.90 23.63
C ASP A 739 27.92 1.66 23.07
N TYR A 740 27.78 1.35 21.79
CA TYR A 740 26.52 1.11 21.07
C TYR A 740 26.45 -0.32 20.53
N SER A 741 27.12 -1.28 21.19
CA SER A 741 27.24 -2.65 20.70
C SER A 741 26.12 -3.57 21.18
N SER A 742 25.66 -4.48 20.31
CA SER A 742 24.72 -5.53 20.68
C SER A 742 25.33 -6.60 21.60
N ILE A 743 26.67 -6.68 21.71
CA ILE A 743 27.37 -7.62 22.59
C ILE A 743 27.01 -7.43 24.08
N ALA A 744 26.49 -6.26 24.45
CA ALA A 744 25.97 -6.00 25.79
C ALA A 744 24.82 -6.96 26.16
N PHE A 745 24.02 -7.41 25.18
CA PHE A 745 22.94 -8.36 25.40
C PHE A 745 23.46 -9.75 25.76
N ASP A 746 24.56 -10.19 25.15
CA ASP A 746 25.21 -11.45 25.50
C ASP A 746 25.76 -11.43 26.94
N PHE A 747 26.41 -10.33 27.34
CA PHE A 747 26.87 -10.14 28.72
C PHE A 747 25.71 -10.07 29.72
N ALA A 748 24.63 -9.39 29.35
CA ALA A 748 23.41 -9.29 30.11
C ALA A 748 22.74 -10.67 30.30
N TYR A 749 22.71 -11.51 29.26
CA TYR A 749 22.18 -12.87 29.36
C TYR A 749 22.97 -13.72 30.38
N SER A 750 24.29 -13.51 30.48
CA SER A 750 25.13 -14.09 31.54
C SER A 750 25.04 -13.38 32.90
N GLN A 751 24.18 -12.36 33.05
CA GLN A 751 23.98 -11.58 34.28
C GLN A 751 25.25 -10.88 34.79
N LYS A 752 26.06 -10.34 33.87
CA LYS A 752 27.31 -9.64 34.16
C LYS A 752 27.17 -8.13 33.96
N PRO A 753 27.89 -7.29 34.73
CA PRO A 753 27.80 -5.84 34.59
C PRO A 753 28.36 -5.34 33.25
N VAL A 754 27.72 -4.29 32.74
CA VAL A 754 28.11 -3.55 31.53
C VAL A 754 28.31 -2.07 31.89
N ILE A 755 29.23 -1.40 31.21
CA ILE A 755 29.31 0.07 31.16
C ILE A 755 29.25 0.49 29.69
N TYR A 756 28.37 1.46 29.40
CA TYR A 756 28.26 2.11 28.10
C TYR A 756 29.02 3.44 28.13
N TYR A 757 30.09 3.57 27.34
CA TYR A 757 30.88 4.78 27.19
C TYR A 757 30.54 5.47 25.86
N GLN A 758 29.64 6.45 25.89
CA GLN A 758 28.97 7.04 24.73
C GLN A 758 29.36 8.52 24.54
N PHE A 759 30.64 8.78 24.34
CA PHE A 759 31.19 10.14 24.18
C PHE A 759 30.71 10.86 22.90
N ASP A 760 30.30 10.12 21.86
CA ASP A 760 29.97 10.62 20.51
C ASP A 760 28.50 10.37 20.09
N GLU A 761 27.55 10.33 21.03
CA GLU A 761 26.16 9.91 20.76
C GLU A 761 25.48 10.74 19.66
N SER A 762 25.65 12.06 19.69
CA SER A 762 25.09 12.97 18.69
C SER A 762 25.61 12.68 17.28
N ASP A 763 26.89 12.33 17.18
CA ASP A 763 27.56 12.05 15.91
C ASP A 763 27.28 10.64 15.40
N PHE A 764 27.06 9.68 16.31
CA PHE A 764 26.76 8.30 15.95
C PHE A 764 25.39 8.15 15.27
N PHE A 765 24.38 8.88 15.76
CA PHE A 765 22.99 8.77 15.30
C PHE A 765 22.56 9.85 14.28
N ASN A 766 23.46 10.69 13.78
CA ASN A 766 23.14 11.73 12.79
C ASN A 766 23.05 11.22 11.32
N GLY A 767 22.90 9.91 11.11
CA GLY A 767 22.84 9.28 9.78
C GLY A 767 24.18 8.87 9.17
N ASN A 768 25.29 9.20 9.84
CA ASN A 768 26.64 8.81 9.41
C ASN A 768 26.97 7.33 9.69
N HIS A 769 26.26 6.67 10.59
CA HIS A 769 26.42 5.24 10.86
C HIS A 769 25.38 4.38 10.10
N THR A 770 25.47 3.06 10.24
CA THR A 770 24.44 2.14 9.72
C THR A 770 23.23 2.02 10.63
N TYR A 771 23.33 2.47 11.88
CA TYR A 771 22.26 2.41 12.87
C TYR A 771 21.54 3.75 12.94
N SER A 772 20.21 3.69 12.92
CA SER A 772 19.33 4.78 13.34
C SER A 772 18.72 4.42 14.68
N ARG A 773 18.35 5.41 15.51
CA ARG A 773 17.78 5.13 16.85
C ARG A 773 16.58 4.18 16.74
N GLY A 774 16.66 3.07 17.47
CA GLY A 774 15.57 2.10 17.57
C GLY A 774 14.76 2.23 18.86
N TYR A 775 14.18 1.12 19.30
CA TYR A 775 13.38 1.07 20.54
C TYR A 775 14.23 1.10 21.82
N PHE A 776 15.53 0.78 21.72
CA PHE A 776 16.39 0.57 22.88
C PHE A 776 17.05 1.88 23.34
N ASN A 777 16.46 2.49 24.37
CA ASN A 777 17.09 3.62 25.07
C ASN A 777 18.08 3.10 26.12
N TYR A 778 19.36 3.46 26.01
CA TYR A 778 20.41 2.98 26.92
C TYR A 778 20.23 3.45 28.38
N HIS A 779 19.68 4.65 28.61
CA HIS A 779 19.46 5.15 29.97
C HIS A 779 18.32 4.39 30.67
N ASP A 780 17.24 4.12 29.93
CA ASP A 780 16.02 3.52 30.49
C ASP A 780 16.05 1.99 30.48
N LYS A 781 16.57 1.39 29.42
CA LYS A 781 16.58 -0.07 29.17
C LYS A 781 17.98 -0.70 29.23
N GLY A 782 19.05 0.09 29.29
CA GLY A 782 20.42 -0.42 29.35
C GLY A 782 20.72 -1.27 30.59
N PHE A 783 21.67 -2.20 30.44
CA PHE A 783 22.10 -3.16 31.47
C PHE A 783 23.24 -2.64 32.34
N GLY A 784 23.52 -1.34 32.27
CA GLY A 784 24.75 -0.74 32.76
C GLY A 784 24.68 0.78 32.84
N ALA A 785 25.68 1.39 33.47
CA ALA A 785 25.78 2.85 33.51
C ALA A 785 26.10 3.40 32.11
N VAL A 786 25.43 4.49 31.71
CA VAL A 786 25.73 5.26 30.49
C VAL A 786 26.56 6.46 30.90
N ILE A 787 27.75 6.58 30.31
CA ILE A 787 28.80 7.51 30.72
C ILE A 787 29.39 8.17 29.49
N ASN A 788 29.63 9.48 29.55
CA ASN A 788 30.10 10.27 28.41
C ASN A 788 31.50 10.84 28.60
N ASP A 789 32.10 10.70 29.80
CA ASP A 789 33.42 11.23 30.14
C ASP A 789 34.29 10.21 30.92
N ILE A 790 35.61 10.39 30.80
CA ILE A 790 36.61 9.44 31.33
C ILE A 790 36.68 9.40 32.86
N GLU A 791 36.30 10.50 33.53
CA GLU A 791 36.38 10.64 34.99
C GLU A 791 35.26 9.83 35.65
N SER A 792 34.04 10.00 35.14
CA SER A 792 32.87 9.20 35.50
C SER A 792 33.08 7.72 35.18
N LEU A 793 33.70 7.40 34.04
CA LEU A 793 34.03 6.00 33.68
C LEU A 793 34.98 5.39 34.71
N SER A 794 36.01 6.14 35.10
CA SER A 794 36.98 5.70 36.11
C SER A 794 36.33 5.49 37.47
N HIS A 795 35.37 6.35 37.85
CA HIS A 795 34.60 6.19 39.07
C HIS A 795 33.75 4.91 39.07
N GLU A 796 33.01 4.65 38.00
CA GLU A 796 32.13 3.48 37.90
C GLU A 796 32.94 2.17 37.88
N ILE A 797 34.09 2.14 37.18
CA ILE A 797 35.00 0.98 37.21
C ILE A 797 35.45 0.69 38.66
N LYS A 798 35.86 1.72 39.42
CA LYS A 798 36.26 1.55 40.83
C LYS A 798 35.11 1.08 41.72
N LYS A 799 33.89 1.60 41.50
CA LYS A 799 32.68 1.18 42.22
C LYS A 799 32.40 -0.31 42.00
N LEU A 800 32.38 -0.77 40.74
CA LEU A 800 32.15 -2.17 40.40
C LEU A 800 33.28 -3.07 40.90
N GLN A 801 34.54 -2.63 40.81
CA GLN A 801 35.69 -3.37 41.34
C GLN A 801 35.56 -3.59 42.86
N LYS A 802 35.17 -2.56 43.62
CA LYS A 802 34.92 -2.68 45.08
C LYS A 802 33.80 -3.66 45.41
N ASN A 803 32.80 -3.76 44.54
CA ASN A 803 31.70 -4.71 44.66
C ASN A 803 31.99 -6.07 43.98
N ASN A 804 33.27 -6.40 43.75
CA ASN A 804 33.71 -7.65 43.11
C ASN A 804 33.04 -7.94 41.75
N PHE A 805 32.76 -6.88 40.97
CA PHE A 805 32.08 -6.92 39.68
C PHE A 805 30.71 -7.59 39.72
N LEU A 806 30.01 -7.48 40.85
CA LEU A 806 28.60 -7.85 40.93
C LEU A 806 27.74 -6.76 40.29
N ILE A 807 26.74 -7.20 39.54
CA ILE A 807 25.78 -6.34 38.87
C ILE A 807 24.78 -5.74 39.88
N ASP A 808 24.46 -4.45 39.72
CA ASP A 808 23.47 -3.78 40.55
C ASP A 808 22.06 -4.37 40.33
N GLU A 809 21.26 -4.53 41.39
CA GLU A 809 19.92 -5.15 41.34
C GLU A 809 18.98 -4.47 40.33
N LYS A 810 19.12 -3.15 40.15
CA LYS A 810 18.34 -2.39 39.16
C LYS A 810 18.56 -2.89 37.73
N TYR A 811 19.79 -3.26 37.36
CA TYR A 811 20.10 -3.77 36.03
C TYR A 811 19.75 -5.25 35.91
N LEU A 812 19.89 -6.04 36.98
CA LEU A 812 19.37 -7.41 37.02
C LEU A 812 17.86 -7.47 36.74
N LYS A 813 17.09 -6.54 37.31
CA LYS A 813 15.65 -6.42 37.02
C LYS A 813 15.40 -6.18 35.53
N ARG A 814 16.08 -5.21 34.92
CA ARG A 814 15.98 -4.92 33.47
C ARG A 814 16.33 -6.14 32.61
N ILE A 815 17.35 -6.90 32.98
CA ILE A 815 17.74 -8.14 32.28
C ILE A 815 16.61 -9.17 32.33
N ARG A 816 16.02 -9.40 33.52
CA ARG A 816 14.90 -10.34 33.68
C ARG A 816 13.67 -9.93 32.88
N GLU A 817 13.42 -8.63 32.73
CA GLU A 817 12.32 -8.10 31.92
C GLU A 817 12.61 -8.16 30.41
N THR A 818 13.89 -8.15 30.01
CA THR A 818 14.29 -8.16 28.59
C THR A 818 14.23 -9.54 27.94
N PHE A 819 14.65 -10.58 28.68
CA PHE A 819 14.73 -11.94 28.16
C PHE A 819 13.56 -12.78 28.68
N PRO A 820 12.65 -13.25 27.80
CA PRO A 820 11.47 -14.00 28.22
C PRO A 820 11.82 -15.33 28.90
N VAL A 821 12.91 -15.97 28.46
CA VAL A 821 13.44 -17.22 29.02
C VAL A 821 14.96 -17.17 29.00
N ILE A 822 15.60 -17.45 30.15
CA ILE A 822 17.05 -17.65 30.26
C ILE A 822 17.32 -19.14 30.54
N ASP A 823 17.52 -19.90 29.47
CA ASP A 823 17.81 -21.34 29.53
C ASP A 823 18.92 -21.79 28.56
N SER A 824 19.09 -23.12 28.43
CA SER A 824 20.05 -23.75 27.52
C SER A 824 19.33 -24.54 26.42
N ASN A 825 18.12 -24.11 26.03
CA ASN A 825 17.29 -24.76 25.01
C ASN A 825 17.07 -23.88 23.76
N ASN A 826 17.89 -22.85 23.54
CA ASN A 826 17.78 -21.96 22.39
C ASN A 826 17.97 -22.73 21.07
N CYS A 827 18.98 -23.60 20.97
CA CYS A 827 19.20 -24.42 19.77
C CYS A 827 17.97 -25.29 19.45
N SER A 828 17.35 -25.91 20.46
CA SER A 828 16.14 -26.72 20.29
C SER A 828 14.96 -25.89 19.77
N ARG A 829 14.74 -24.70 20.32
CA ARG A 829 13.69 -23.77 19.83
C ARG A 829 13.95 -23.35 18.38
N VAL A 830 15.19 -23.09 18.01
CA VAL A 830 15.57 -22.73 16.64
C VAL A 830 15.34 -23.89 15.67
N VAL A 831 15.73 -25.12 16.02
CA VAL A 831 15.46 -26.30 15.18
C VAL A 831 13.95 -26.45 14.97
N SER A 832 13.14 -26.34 16.03
CA SER A 832 11.67 -26.39 15.92
C SER A 832 11.10 -25.28 15.02
N ALA A 833 11.62 -24.06 15.13
CA ALA A 833 11.21 -22.93 14.28
C ALA A 833 11.54 -23.18 12.80
N ILE A 834 12.73 -23.71 12.49
CA ILE A 834 13.11 -24.05 11.10
C ILE A 834 12.21 -25.18 10.57
N MET A 835 11.99 -26.24 11.34
CA MET A 835 11.14 -27.37 10.91
C MET A 835 9.69 -26.95 10.65
N SER A 836 9.18 -25.95 11.37
CA SER A 836 7.82 -25.44 11.14
C SER A 836 7.63 -24.80 9.76
N LEU A 837 8.71 -24.48 9.05
CA LEU A 837 8.64 -23.99 7.67
C LEU A 837 8.21 -25.07 6.67
N GLU A 838 8.28 -26.35 7.01
CA GLU A 838 7.89 -27.48 6.15
C GLU A 838 6.40 -27.83 6.27
N ASN A 839 5.78 -27.39 7.36
CA ASN A 839 4.39 -27.72 7.65
C ASN A 839 3.46 -26.74 6.92
N THR A 840 2.31 -27.25 6.47
CA THR A 840 1.22 -26.36 6.03
C THR A 840 0.85 -25.45 7.20
N ASP A 841 0.78 -24.15 6.92
CA ASP A 841 0.40 -23.18 7.93
C ASP A 841 -1.11 -23.24 8.14
N GLU A 842 -1.53 -23.20 9.40
CA GLU A 842 -2.94 -23.25 9.79
C GLU A 842 -3.38 -21.89 10.34
N LEU A 843 -4.61 -21.49 10.01
CA LEU A 843 -5.17 -20.23 10.49
C LEU A 843 -5.32 -20.28 12.01
N LYS A 844 -4.60 -19.40 12.71
CA LYS A 844 -4.70 -19.28 14.17
C LYS A 844 -6.09 -18.80 14.59
N GLU A 845 -6.67 -19.42 15.61
CA GLU A 845 -8.01 -19.06 16.12
C GLU A 845 -8.11 -17.58 16.54
N ASN A 846 -7.08 -17.05 17.21
CA ASN A 846 -7.05 -15.63 17.59
C ASN A 846 -7.12 -14.70 16.37
N LYS A 847 -6.49 -15.08 15.24
CA LYS A 847 -6.53 -14.29 14.01
C LYS A 847 -7.92 -14.31 13.40
N LEU A 848 -8.59 -15.47 13.40
CA LEU A 848 -9.97 -15.61 12.96
C LEU A 848 -10.93 -14.78 13.83
N LYS A 849 -10.78 -14.82 15.15
CA LYS A 849 -11.56 -14.00 16.10
C LYS A 849 -11.35 -12.51 15.87
N GLN A 850 -10.10 -12.07 15.67
CA GLN A 850 -9.78 -10.69 15.32
C GLN A 850 -10.45 -10.28 14.01
N TYR A 851 -10.34 -11.12 12.97
CA TYR A 851 -10.96 -10.86 11.66
C TYR A 851 -12.49 -10.72 11.75
N ILE A 852 -13.15 -11.59 12.50
CA ILE A 852 -14.61 -11.51 12.74
C ILE A 852 -14.94 -10.21 13.48
N SER A 853 -14.24 -9.90 14.57
CA SER A 853 -14.48 -8.69 15.35
C SER A 853 -14.30 -7.40 14.54
N THR A 854 -13.19 -7.28 13.80
CA THR A 854 -12.93 -6.14 12.91
C THR A 854 -13.98 -6.06 11.80
N SER A 855 -14.41 -7.19 11.24
CA SER A 855 -15.47 -7.22 10.23
C SER A 855 -16.82 -6.76 10.79
N CYS A 856 -17.16 -7.13 12.03
CA CYS A 856 -18.36 -6.64 12.73
C CYS A 856 -18.30 -5.12 12.97
N ILE A 857 -17.17 -4.60 13.47
CA ILE A 857 -16.97 -3.16 13.69
C ILE A 857 -17.14 -2.38 12.37
N ASN A 858 -16.65 -2.95 11.26
CA ASN A 858 -16.71 -2.34 9.94
C ASN A 858 -18.00 -2.68 9.15
N ASN A 859 -19.00 -3.32 9.80
CA ASN A 859 -20.26 -3.75 9.19
C ASN A 859 -20.12 -4.63 7.93
N LYS A 860 -19.06 -5.45 7.86
CA LYS A 860 -18.76 -6.38 6.77
C LYS A 860 -19.32 -7.77 7.07
N TRP A 861 -20.64 -7.86 7.09
CA TRP A 861 -21.36 -9.08 7.50
C TRP A 861 -21.11 -10.27 6.56
N ASP A 862 -20.82 -10.04 5.28
CA ASP A 862 -20.48 -11.12 4.33
C ASP A 862 -19.16 -11.82 4.72
N ARG A 863 -18.16 -11.05 5.19
CA ARG A 863 -16.91 -11.61 5.73
C ARG A 863 -17.16 -12.45 6.98
N VAL A 864 -18.07 -12.02 7.84
CA VAL A 864 -18.45 -12.76 9.04
C VAL A 864 -19.10 -14.09 8.65
N VAL A 865 -20.11 -14.07 7.76
CA VAL A 865 -20.76 -15.30 7.28
C VAL A 865 -19.75 -16.27 6.66
N ASP A 866 -18.88 -15.79 5.76
CA ASP A 866 -17.85 -16.62 5.14
C ASP A 866 -16.87 -17.19 6.18
N ALA A 867 -16.49 -16.42 7.21
CA ALA A 867 -15.63 -16.89 8.29
C ALA A 867 -16.27 -18.06 9.07
N TYR A 868 -17.56 -17.96 9.38
CA TYR A 868 -18.31 -19.03 10.05
C TYR A 868 -18.47 -20.27 9.16
N GLU A 869 -18.89 -20.11 7.91
CA GLU A 869 -19.16 -21.23 7.00
C GLU A 869 -17.90 -22.00 6.58
N HIS A 870 -16.76 -21.33 6.43
CA HIS A 870 -15.54 -21.96 5.90
C HIS A 870 -14.58 -22.45 6.98
N TYR A 871 -14.58 -21.82 8.16
CA TYR A 871 -13.56 -22.08 9.18
C TYR A 871 -14.15 -22.61 10.49
N LEU A 872 -15.21 -22.00 11.02
CA LEU A 872 -15.76 -22.40 12.34
C LEU A 872 -16.67 -23.62 12.27
N LEU A 873 -17.69 -23.60 11.41
CA LEU A 873 -18.66 -24.70 11.30
C LEU A 873 -18.01 -26.05 10.93
N PRO A 874 -17.02 -26.14 10.02
CA PRO A 874 -16.36 -27.40 9.72
C PRO A 874 -15.44 -27.92 10.83
N SER A 875 -14.97 -27.04 11.72
CA SER A 875 -13.96 -27.41 12.74
C SER A 875 -14.57 -27.79 14.08
N ARG A 876 -15.70 -27.19 14.48
CA ARG A 876 -16.36 -27.50 15.76
C ARG A 876 -17.81 -27.01 15.83
N THR A 877 -18.50 -27.46 16.86
CA THR A 877 -19.81 -26.91 17.26
C THR A 877 -19.64 -25.49 17.81
N LEU A 878 -20.55 -24.60 17.41
CA LEU A 878 -20.58 -23.20 17.86
C LEU A 878 -21.14 -23.08 19.29
N THR A 879 -20.59 -22.15 20.08
CA THR A 879 -21.18 -21.73 21.36
C THR A 879 -22.47 -20.92 21.14
N SER A 880 -23.29 -20.73 22.18
CA SER A 880 -24.50 -19.90 22.09
C SER A 880 -24.20 -18.48 21.62
N GLU A 881 -23.17 -17.83 22.18
CA GLU A 881 -22.69 -16.51 21.75
C GLU A 881 -22.29 -16.47 20.27
N GLU A 882 -21.57 -17.49 19.80
CA GLU A 882 -21.15 -17.60 18.40
C GLU A 882 -22.33 -17.83 17.46
N LYS A 883 -23.33 -18.63 17.89
CA LYS A 883 -24.58 -18.81 17.15
C LYS A 883 -25.35 -17.50 17.03
N ILE A 884 -25.43 -16.71 18.10
CA ILE A 884 -26.07 -15.39 18.10
C ILE A 884 -25.38 -14.45 17.12
N LEU A 885 -24.05 -14.34 17.15
CA LEU A 885 -23.30 -13.48 16.23
C LEU A 885 -23.45 -13.95 14.78
N TYR A 886 -23.40 -15.26 14.54
CA TYR A 886 -23.59 -15.82 13.21
C TYR A 886 -25.02 -15.60 12.69
N ALA A 887 -26.04 -15.79 13.53
CA ALA A 887 -27.43 -15.50 13.22
C ALA A 887 -27.63 -14.03 12.85
N LYS A 888 -26.99 -13.11 13.59
CA LYS A 888 -26.96 -11.68 13.30
C LYS A 888 -26.36 -11.40 11.92
N ALA A 889 -25.19 -11.96 11.63
CA ALA A 889 -24.54 -11.81 10.33
C ALA A 889 -25.41 -12.34 9.17
N LEU A 890 -26.04 -13.50 9.35
CA LEU A 890 -26.98 -14.07 8.37
C LEU A 890 -28.19 -13.16 8.13
N ILE A 891 -28.71 -12.48 9.17
CA ILE A 891 -29.79 -11.49 9.04
C ILE A 891 -29.35 -10.33 8.15
N HIS A 892 -28.17 -9.77 8.42
CA HIS A 892 -27.63 -8.66 7.63
C HIS A 892 -27.28 -9.05 6.19
N CYS A 893 -26.93 -10.30 5.93
CA CYS A 893 -26.72 -10.83 4.57
C CYS A 893 -28.01 -11.29 3.87
N GLY A 894 -29.17 -11.22 4.54
CA GLY A 894 -30.47 -11.60 3.97
C GLY A 894 -30.80 -13.10 4.02
N SER A 895 -29.94 -13.92 4.63
CA SER A 895 -30.08 -15.38 4.79
C SER A 895 -30.98 -15.74 5.99
N ILE A 896 -32.23 -15.27 5.97
CA ILE A 896 -33.13 -15.31 7.13
C ILE A 896 -33.51 -16.74 7.55
N SER A 897 -33.73 -17.66 6.59
CA SER A 897 -34.10 -19.04 6.96
C SER A 897 -33.03 -19.73 7.80
N LYS A 898 -31.77 -19.66 7.35
CA LYS A 898 -30.61 -20.18 8.09
C LYS A 898 -30.48 -19.52 9.47
N SER A 899 -30.76 -18.22 9.57
CA SER A 899 -30.72 -17.50 10.85
C SER A 899 -31.80 -17.99 11.81
N ILE A 900 -33.03 -18.21 11.33
CA ILE A 900 -34.12 -18.79 12.13
C ILE A 900 -33.74 -20.18 12.63
N ASP A 901 -33.28 -21.07 11.74
CA ASP A 901 -32.89 -22.43 12.11
C ASP A 901 -31.78 -22.44 13.18
N LEU A 902 -30.85 -21.48 13.07
CA LEU A 902 -29.76 -21.32 14.03
C LEU A 902 -30.27 -20.80 15.38
N ILE A 903 -31.17 -19.81 15.38
CA ILE A 903 -31.80 -19.25 16.58
C ILE A 903 -32.63 -20.31 17.29
N ASP A 904 -33.45 -21.07 16.56
CA ASP A 904 -34.30 -22.15 17.09
C ASP A 904 -33.46 -23.28 17.71
N SER A 905 -32.19 -23.43 17.31
CA SER A 905 -31.26 -24.39 17.89
C SER A 905 -30.69 -23.99 19.27
N ILE A 906 -31.01 -22.79 19.78
CA ILE A 906 -30.53 -22.26 21.06
C ILE A 906 -31.54 -22.64 22.16
N ASN A 907 -31.45 -23.86 22.67
CA ASN A 907 -32.44 -24.42 23.61
C ASN A 907 -32.21 -24.06 25.09
N ASP A 908 -30.96 -23.88 25.53
CA ASP A 908 -30.59 -23.57 26.92
C ASP A 908 -29.56 -22.43 26.96
N CYS A 909 -30.02 -21.20 27.18
CA CYS A 909 -29.17 -20.02 27.22
C CYS A 909 -29.39 -19.18 28.50
N ILE A 910 -28.35 -18.46 28.93
CA ILE A 910 -28.41 -17.56 30.09
C ILE A 910 -29.22 -16.29 29.76
N ASP A 911 -29.68 -15.55 30.77
CA ASP A 911 -30.60 -14.43 30.58
C ASP A 911 -30.09 -13.33 29.63
N TYR A 912 -28.77 -13.10 29.57
CA TYR A 912 -28.16 -12.19 28.60
C TYR A 912 -28.31 -12.69 27.16
N GLU A 913 -27.98 -13.97 26.91
CA GLU A 913 -28.11 -14.61 25.61
C GLU A 913 -29.58 -14.69 25.16
N LYS A 914 -30.51 -14.94 26.09
CA LYS A 914 -31.96 -14.87 25.83
C LYS A 914 -32.37 -13.49 25.34
N SER A 915 -31.87 -12.44 26.00
CA SER A 915 -32.13 -11.06 25.58
C SER A 915 -31.64 -10.82 24.15
N GLU A 916 -30.42 -11.24 23.80
CA GLU A 916 -29.90 -11.10 22.43
C GLU A 916 -30.69 -11.92 21.40
N VAL A 917 -31.13 -13.14 21.76
CA VAL A 917 -32.03 -13.94 20.92
C VAL A 917 -33.34 -13.21 20.64
N TYR A 918 -33.96 -12.60 21.65
CA TYR A 918 -35.16 -11.78 21.45
C TYR A 918 -34.91 -10.61 20.52
N LYS A 919 -33.75 -9.93 20.59
CA LYS A 919 -33.39 -8.86 19.64
C LYS A 919 -33.33 -9.37 18.21
N LEU A 920 -32.69 -10.52 17.97
CA LEU A 920 -32.60 -11.12 16.64
C LEU A 920 -33.97 -11.56 16.11
N GLN A 921 -34.80 -12.16 16.96
CA GLN A 921 -36.18 -12.51 16.61
C GLN A 921 -37.01 -11.26 16.30
N SER A 922 -36.89 -10.19 17.09
CA SER A 922 -37.54 -8.90 16.81
C SER A 922 -37.12 -8.35 15.45
N LEU A 923 -35.83 -8.36 15.12
CA LEU A 923 -35.33 -7.94 13.81
C LEU A 923 -35.93 -8.78 12.67
N ILE A 924 -36.04 -10.09 12.84
CA ILE A 924 -36.69 -10.98 11.86
C ILE A 924 -38.17 -10.60 11.68
N TYR A 925 -38.91 -10.36 12.77
CA TYR A 925 -40.30 -9.94 12.70
C TYR A 925 -40.47 -8.54 12.08
N MET A 926 -39.57 -7.60 12.35
CA MET A 926 -39.53 -6.29 11.69
C MET A 926 -39.30 -6.44 10.17
N ILE A 927 -38.35 -7.30 9.77
CA ILE A 927 -38.14 -7.64 8.35
C ILE A 927 -39.41 -8.22 7.73
N HIS A 928 -40.21 -8.96 8.51
CA HIS A 928 -41.49 -9.51 8.07
C HIS A 928 -42.69 -8.57 8.25
N PHE A 929 -42.47 -7.28 8.54
CA PHE A 929 -43.55 -6.30 8.81
C PHE A 929 -44.54 -6.73 9.92
N ASN A 930 -44.12 -7.63 10.81
CA ASN A 930 -44.89 -8.01 11.99
C ASN A 930 -44.44 -7.17 13.18
N TRP A 931 -44.76 -5.88 13.10
CA TRP A 931 -44.32 -4.87 14.06
C TRP A 931 -44.81 -5.15 15.47
N ASP A 932 -46.04 -5.64 15.62
CA ASP A 932 -46.62 -5.97 16.94
C ASP A 932 -45.83 -7.08 17.64
N LYS A 933 -45.51 -8.18 16.95
CA LYS A 933 -44.67 -9.25 17.54
C LYS A 933 -43.25 -8.76 17.85
N ALA A 934 -42.68 -7.93 16.98
CA ALA A 934 -41.37 -7.34 17.24
C ALA A 934 -41.37 -6.49 18.51
N VAL A 935 -42.39 -5.63 18.70
CA VAL A 935 -42.55 -4.81 19.92
C VAL A 935 -42.65 -5.69 21.17
N LEU A 936 -43.45 -6.76 21.12
CA LEU A 936 -43.59 -7.67 22.26
C LEU A 936 -42.27 -8.35 22.65
N LEU A 937 -41.43 -8.73 21.68
CA LEU A 937 -40.11 -9.33 21.93
C LEU A 937 -39.08 -8.31 22.40
N TRP A 938 -39.08 -7.09 21.86
CA TRP A 938 -38.25 -5.99 22.36
C TRP A 938 -38.53 -5.69 23.84
N ARG A 939 -39.80 -5.79 24.30
CA ARG A 939 -40.17 -5.65 25.72
C ARG A 939 -39.59 -6.74 26.63
N GLN A 940 -39.23 -7.91 26.08
CA GLN A 940 -38.61 -9.00 26.84
C GLN A 940 -37.08 -8.85 26.95
N CYS A 941 -36.48 -7.84 26.33
CA CYS A 941 -35.05 -7.61 26.40
C CYS A 941 -34.65 -6.96 27.73
N ASN A 942 -33.62 -7.50 28.37
CA ASN A 942 -33.15 -7.03 29.69
C ASN A 942 -32.34 -5.72 29.60
N SER A 943 -31.68 -5.49 28.45
CA SER A 943 -30.94 -4.25 28.17
C SER A 943 -30.94 -3.94 26.67
N LEU A 944 -31.13 -2.67 26.35
CA LEU A 944 -31.14 -2.16 24.98
C LEU A 944 -29.99 -1.16 24.84
N THR A 945 -29.17 -1.32 23.80
CA THR A 945 -28.23 -0.28 23.37
C THR A 945 -28.98 0.88 22.74
N THR A 946 -28.33 2.03 22.53
CA THR A 946 -28.93 3.18 21.79
C THR A 946 -29.48 2.77 20.43
N SER A 947 -28.77 1.90 19.70
CA SER A 947 -29.23 1.35 18.43
C SER A 947 -30.44 0.42 18.59
N ASP A 948 -30.45 -0.43 19.61
CA ASP A 948 -31.57 -1.34 19.89
C ASP A 948 -32.82 -0.55 20.29
N THR A 949 -32.67 0.48 21.11
CA THR A 949 -33.76 1.37 21.53
C THR A 949 -34.36 2.11 20.33
N PHE A 950 -33.52 2.57 19.39
CA PHE A 950 -34.01 3.16 18.15
C PHE A 950 -34.81 2.15 17.32
N LEU A 951 -34.30 0.92 17.14
CA LEU A 951 -35.01 -0.14 16.40
C LEU A 951 -36.32 -0.53 17.08
N TYR A 952 -36.36 -0.52 18.40
CA TYR A 952 -37.58 -0.71 19.18
C TYR A 952 -38.59 0.42 18.96
N LEU A 953 -38.15 1.68 19.05
CA LEU A 953 -39.02 2.85 18.80
C LEU A 953 -39.50 2.89 17.35
N LEU A 954 -38.65 2.49 16.40
CA LEU A 954 -39.06 2.28 15.01
C LEU A 954 -40.15 1.21 14.93
N ALA A 955 -39.98 0.06 15.58
CA ALA A 955 -41.02 -0.95 15.61
C ALA A 955 -42.32 -0.43 16.24
N LEU A 956 -42.24 0.34 17.33
CA LEU A 956 -43.38 0.98 17.99
C LEU A 956 -44.13 1.92 17.05
N ALA A 957 -43.41 2.82 16.36
CA ALA A 957 -44.01 3.81 15.47
C ALA A 957 -44.79 3.18 14.31
N PHE A 958 -44.44 1.94 13.93
CA PHE A 958 -45.08 1.17 12.85
C PHE A 958 -46.08 0.11 13.36
N SER A 959 -46.17 -0.09 14.68
CA SER A 959 -47.06 -1.07 15.31
C SER A 959 -48.42 -0.49 15.68
N THR A 960 -49.34 -1.35 16.11
CA THR A 960 -50.60 -0.94 16.74
C THR A 960 -50.38 -0.28 18.11
N TYR A 961 -49.20 -0.46 18.73
CA TYR A 961 -48.79 0.15 20.00
C TYR A 961 -48.16 1.54 19.83
N LYS A 962 -48.32 2.21 18.68
CA LYS A 962 -47.74 3.53 18.40
C LYS A 962 -48.09 4.62 19.41
N ASP A 963 -49.21 4.49 20.11
CA ASP A 963 -49.63 5.41 21.17
C ASP A 963 -48.73 5.35 22.42
N GLU A 964 -47.95 4.27 22.57
CA GLU A 964 -46.94 4.11 23.62
C GLU A 964 -45.61 4.77 23.27
N PHE A 965 -45.47 5.35 22.08
CA PHE A 965 -44.24 6.00 21.63
C PHE A 965 -43.91 7.19 22.54
N ASN A 966 -42.90 7.03 23.38
CA ASN A 966 -42.48 8.06 24.32
C ASN A 966 -40.97 8.31 24.23
N VAL A 967 -40.60 9.50 23.75
CA VAL A 967 -39.20 9.95 23.61
C VAL A 967 -38.46 9.99 24.95
N HIS A 968 -39.19 10.14 26.08
CA HIS A 968 -38.57 10.14 27.42
C HIS A 968 -38.00 8.78 27.84
N GLN A 969 -38.30 7.66 27.15
CA GLN A 969 -37.62 6.38 27.38
C GLN A 969 -36.14 6.39 26.94
N PHE A 970 -35.71 7.37 26.13
CA PHE A 970 -34.32 7.54 25.68
C PHE A 970 -33.44 8.28 26.70
N SER A 971 -33.98 8.69 27.87
CA SER A 971 -33.30 9.60 28.80
C SER A 971 -32.38 8.93 29.82
N THR A 972 -32.14 7.63 29.76
CA THR A 972 -31.25 6.96 30.72
C THR A 972 -29.79 6.96 30.24
N SER A 973 -29.06 7.99 30.70
CA SER A 973 -27.61 8.07 30.96
C SER A 973 -26.59 8.53 29.90
N GLU A 974 -26.94 8.83 28.65
CA GLU A 974 -25.97 9.39 27.68
C GLU A 974 -26.48 10.68 26.99
N ILE A 975 -25.54 11.59 26.69
CA ILE A 975 -25.80 12.85 25.98
C ILE A 975 -26.29 12.49 24.57
N ILE A 976 -27.59 12.68 24.32
CA ILE A 976 -28.20 12.57 22.98
C ILE A 976 -27.46 13.54 22.05
N THR A 977 -26.83 13.01 21.00
CA THR A 977 -26.24 13.84 19.95
C THR A 977 -27.34 14.57 19.19
N LYS A 978 -27.04 15.73 18.60
CA LYS A 978 -28.01 16.51 17.81
C LYS A 978 -28.74 15.64 16.77
N THR A 979 -28.01 14.76 16.08
CA THR A 979 -28.55 13.83 15.08
C THR A 979 -29.55 12.84 15.67
N GLU A 980 -29.28 12.26 16.84
CA GLU A 980 -30.19 11.32 17.51
C GLU A 980 -31.50 11.99 17.95
N GLY A 981 -31.44 13.24 18.41
CA GLY A 981 -32.63 14.03 18.75
C GLY A 981 -33.51 14.32 17.53
N GLU A 982 -32.89 14.66 16.39
CA GLU A 982 -33.60 14.88 15.12
C GLU A 982 -34.25 13.59 14.61
N LEU A 983 -33.58 12.44 14.76
CA LEU A 983 -34.11 11.12 14.39
C LEU A 983 -35.33 10.72 15.23
N LEU A 984 -35.29 10.96 16.53
CA LEU A 984 -36.43 10.71 17.42
C LEU A 984 -37.61 11.61 17.08
N SER A 985 -37.36 12.87 16.69
CA SER A 985 -38.41 13.77 16.22
C SER A 985 -39.08 13.26 14.93
N ILE A 986 -38.32 12.70 14.00
CA ILE A 986 -38.88 12.10 12.76
C ILE A 986 -39.83 10.97 13.11
N LEU A 987 -39.38 10.03 13.95
CA LEU A 987 -40.20 8.87 14.33
C LEU A 987 -41.44 9.27 15.14
N HIS A 988 -41.32 10.27 16.01
CA HIS A 988 -42.46 10.81 16.76
C HIS A 988 -43.49 11.45 15.83
N ASN A 989 -43.05 12.31 14.90
CA ASN A 989 -43.94 12.94 13.93
C ASN A 989 -44.64 11.88 13.07
N PHE A 990 -43.94 10.81 12.69
CA PHE A 990 -44.56 9.70 11.99
C PHE A 990 -45.60 8.96 12.85
N SER A 991 -45.29 8.63 14.12
CA SER A 991 -46.20 7.85 14.98
C SER A 991 -47.53 8.58 15.25
N ILE A 992 -47.50 9.92 15.34
CA ILE A 992 -48.70 10.76 15.51
C ILE A 992 -49.39 11.13 14.18
N GLY A 993 -48.91 10.63 13.04
CA GLY A 993 -49.53 10.80 11.72
C GLY A 993 -49.10 12.04 10.92
N ASN A 994 -48.08 12.78 11.34
CA ASN A 994 -47.53 13.95 10.64
C ASN A 994 -46.44 13.56 9.63
N ILE A 995 -46.87 12.86 8.56
CA ILE A 995 -45.98 12.22 7.58
C ILE A 995 -45.16 13.25 6.77
N ASP A 996 -45.76 14.38 6.38
CA ASP A 996 -45.08 15.39 5.56
C ASP A 996 -43.92 16.06 6.32
N LEU A 997 -44.10 16.32 7.62
CA LEU A 997 -43.03 16.86 8.47
C LEU A 997 -41.92 15.83 8.68
N ALA A 998 -42.28 14.57 8.97
CA ALA A 998 -41.31 13.49 9.13
C ALA A 998 -40.49 13.27 7.85
N LYS A 999 -41.14 13.30 6.68
CA LYS A 999 -40.48 13.25 5.35
C LYS A 999 -39.48 14.40 5.19
N THR A 1000 -39.93 15.64 5.38
CA THR A 1000 -39.09 16.84 5.20
C THR A 1000 -37.87 16.82 6.13
N GLN A 1001 -38.07 16.44 7.40
CA GLN A 1001 -36.97 16.31 8.36
C GLN A 1001 -35.96 15.23 7.93
N THR A 1002 -36.44 14.10 7.41
CA THR A 1002 -35.57 13.02 6.92
C THR A 1002 -34.72 13.47 5.73
N GLU A 1003 -35.30 14.22 4.79
CA GLU A 1003 -34.58 14.79 3.64
C GLU A 1003 -33.49 15.79 4.06
N ILE A 1004 -33.77 16.63 5.07
CA ILE A 1004 -32.80 17.58 5.62
C ILE A 1004 -31.60 16.86 6.21
N ILE A 1005 -31.81 15.83 7.04
CA ILE A 1005 -30.73 15.04 7.64
C ILE A 1005 -29.89 14.37 6.55
N LEU A 1006 -30.53 13.77 5.53
CA LEU A 1006 -29.82 13.11 4.43
C LEU A 1006 -29.02 14.08 3.55
N SER A 1007 -29.34 15.38 3.58
CA SER A 1007 -28.60 16.41 2.84
C SER A 1007 -27.33 16.91 3.56
N ASP A 1008 -27.17 16.61 4.85
CA ASP A 1008 -26.00 17.01 5.64
C ASP A 1008 -24.78 16.12 5.34
N LYS A 1009 -23.79 16.68 4.65
CA LYS A 1009 -22.55 15.99 4.28
C LYS A 1009 -21.66 15.63 5.46
N ASN A 1010 -21.94 16.13 6.67
CA ASN A 1010 -21.15 15.84 7.86
C ASN A 1010 -21.57 14.55 8.57
N ILE A 1011 -22.71 13.96 8.21
CA ILE A 1011 -23.18 12.70 8.81
C ILE A 1011 -22.45 11.52 8.15
N LYS A 1012 -21.77 10.71 8.97
CA LYS A 1012 -21.03 9.54 8.49
C LYS A 1012 -22.00 8.49 7.92
N SER A 1013 -21.61 7.86 6.82
CA SER A 1013 -22.43 6.85 6.12
C SER A 1013 -22.83 5.66 7.00
N ASN A 1014 -21.99 5.28 7.97
CA ASN A 1014 -22.30 4.21 8.94
C ASN A 1014 -23.48 4.59 9.86
N VAL A 1015 -23.65 5.87 10.19
CA VAL A 1015 -24.80 6.39 10.95
C VAL A 1015 -26.06 6.29 10.10
N LEU A 1016 -26.00 6.68 8.82
CA LEU A 1016 -27.12 6.58 7.89
C LEU A 1016 -27.56 5.13 7.66
N ALA A 1017 -26.59 4.21 7.54
CA ALA A 1017 -26.83 2.77 7.38
C ALA A 1017 -27.45 2.15 8.64
N LEU A 1018 -26.94 2.50 9.83
CA LEU A 1018 -27.42 2.00 11.13
C LEU A 1018 -28.90 2.34 11.37
N PHE A 1019 -29.28 3.59 11.10
CA PHE A 1019 -30.64 4.09 11.33
C PHE A 1019 -31.57 3.89 10.12
N LYS A 1020 -31.07 3.35 9.01
CA LYS A 1020 -31.81 3.02 7.77
C LYS A 1020 -32.64 4.19 7.22
N LEU A 1021 -32.10 5.41 7.28
CA LEU A 1021 -32.85 6.63 6.95
C LEU A 1021 -33.36 6.67 5.51
N ASP A 1022 -32.59 6.18 4.54
CA ASP A 1022 -33.05 6.10 3.16
C ASP A 1022 -34.20 5.10 2.98
N ILE A 1023 -34.27 4.03 3.78
CA ILE A 1023 -35.40 3.10 3.80
C ILE A 1023 -36.63 3.78 4.39
N ILE A 1024 -36.46 4.52 5.49
CA ILE A 1024 -37.55 5.29 6.13
C ILE A 1024 -38.08 6.34 5.15
N LEU A 1025 -37.20 7.11 4.49
CA LEU A 1025 -37.59 8.07 3.46
C LEU A 1025 -38.27 7.39 2.28
N SER A 1026 -37.75 6.24 1.83
CA SER A 1026 -38.37 5.45 0.76
C SER A 1026 -39.81 5.07 1.12
N TYR A 1027 -40.06 4.70 2.37
CA TYR A 1027 -41.37 4.34 2.87
C TYR A 1027 -42.30 5.55 3.02
N PHE A 1028 -41.82 6.68 3.53
CA PHE A 1028 -42.62 7.92 3.57
C PHE A 1028 -43.02 8.36 2.16
N ASN A 1029 -42.07 8.33 1.21
CA ASN A 1029 -42.34 8.57 -0.20
C ASN A 1029 -43.38 7.59 -0.77
N PHE A 1030 -43.29 6.32 -0.41
CA PHE A 1030 -44.25 5.31 -0.82
C PHE A 1030 -45.67 5.57 -0.29
N ILE A 1031 -45.84 5.95 0.98
CA ILE A 1031 -47.16 6.28 1.55
C ILE A 1031 -47.72 7.56 0.93
N SER A 1032 -46.86 8.58 0.72
CA SER A 1032 -47.25 9.83 0.06
C SER A 1032 -47.43 9.69 -1.46
N SER A 1033 -47.39 8.47 -2.01
CA SER A 1033 -47.53 8.18 -3.45
C SER A 1033 -46.44 8.79 -4.36
N ASP A 1034 -45.28 9.16 -3.81
CA ASP A 1034 -44.08 9.58 -4.54
C ASP A 1034 -43.17 8.37 -4.84
N PHE A 1035 -43.55 7.59 -5.85
CA PHE A 1035 -42.85 6.35 -6.19
C PHE A 1035 -41.44 6.55 -6.76
N ASP A 1036 -41.15 7.69 -7.38
CA ASP A 1036 -39.83 8.00 -7.94
C ASP A 1036 -38.87 8.52 -6.87
N GLY A 1037 -39.36 9.31 -5.91
CA GLY A 1037 -38.65 9.59 -4.66
C GLY A 1037 -38.32 8.31 -3.90
N SER A 1038 -39.30 7.41 -3.77
CA SER A 1038 -39.12 6.11 -3.12
C SER A 1038 -38.03 5.27 -3.80
N HIS A 1039 -38.01 5.22 -5.13
CA HIS A 1039 -36.99 4.50 -5.89
C HIS A 1039 -35.58 5.09 -5.69
N ARG A 1040 -35.43 6.43 -5.77
CA ARG A 1040 -34.13 7.10 -5.57
C ARG A 1040 -33.56 6.85 -4.19
N SER A 1041 -34.38 6.88 -3.15
CA SER A 1041 -33.93 6.58 -1.79
C SER A 1041 -33.42 5.13 -1.68
N LEU A 1042 -34.09 4.16 -2.30
CA LEU A 1042 -33.60 2.77 -2.34
C LEU A 1042 -32.25 2.64 -3.07
N GLN A 1043 -32.07 3.33 -4.20
CA GLN A 1043 -30.79 3.37 -4.91
C GLN A 1043 -29.67 3.98 -4.06
N ASN A 1044 -29.96 5.06 -3.33
CA ASN A 1044 -28.99 5.69 -2.43
C ASN A 1044 -28.61 4.76 -1.28
N TYR A 1045 -29.59 4.02 -0.74
CA TYR A 1045 -29.35 3.03 0.32
C TYR A 1045 -28.40 1.91 -0.14
N GLU A 1046 -28.56 1.44 -1.38
CA GLU A 1046 -27.74 0.38 -1.97
C GLU A 1046 -26.25 0.75 -2.10
N VAL A 1047 -25.92 2.05 -2.11
CA VAL A 1047 -24.53 2.54 -2.13
C VAL A 1047 -23.80 2.21 -0.83
N HIS A 1048 -24.49 2.24 0.31
CA HIS A 1048 -23.88 2.09 1.64
C HIS A 1048 -24.30 0.81 2.39
N SER A 1049 -25.29 0.07 1.88
CA SER A 1049 -25.73 -1.22 2.43
C SER A 1049 -25.97 -2.23 1.30
N LYS A 1050 -25.25 -3.37 1.33
CA LYS A 1050 -25.48 -4.49 0.40
C LYS A 1050 -26.25 -5.60 1.10
N SER A 1051 -27.29 -6.12 0.43
CA SER A 1051 -28.04 -7.31 0.83
C SER A 1051 -28.93 -7.19 2.08
N ASP A 1052 -29.33 -5.98 2.48
CA ASP A 1052 -30.35 -5.83 3.53
C ASP A 1052 -31.72 -6.40 3.07
N GLY A 1053 -32.30 -7.29 3.87
CA GLY A 1053 -33.59 -7.91 3.59
C GLY A 1053 -34.77 -6.92 3.54
N ILE A 1054 -34.72 -5.83 4.32
CA ILE A 1054 -35.75 -4.78 4.32
C ILE A 1054 -35.71 -3.98 3.02
N HIS A 1055 -34.50 -3.69 2.51
CA HIS A 1055 -34.31 -3.00 1.23
C HIS A 1055 -34.98 -3.76 0.08
N ARG A 1056 -34.76 -5.09 -0.01
CA ARG A 1056 -35.38 -5.94 -1.05
C ARG A 1056 -36.90 -5.98 -0.95
N LEU A 1057 -37.45 -6.00 0.27
CA LEU A 1057 -38.89 -6.00 0.48
C LEU A 1057 -39.54 -4.66 0.08
N MET A 1058 -38.88 -3.54 0.36
CA MET A 1058 -39.33 -2.23 -0.14
C MET A 1058 -39.29 -2.16 -1.67
N ILE A 1059 -38.30 -2.78 -2.32
CA ILE A 1059 -38.28 -2.92 -3.78
C ILE A 1059 -39.49 -3.74 -4.25
N ILE A 1060 -39.83 -4.84 -3.59
CA ILE A 1060 -41.00 -5.67 -3.93
C ILE A 1060 -42.30 -4.87 -3.81
N LEU A 1061 -42.49 -4.14 -2.71
CA LEU A 1061 -43.67 -3.29 -2.49
C LEU A 1061 -43.81 -2.21 -3.56
N LEU A 1062 -42.70 -1.51 -3.85
CA LEU A 1062 -42.65 -0.47 -4.86
C LEU A 1062 -42.90 -1.02 -6.27
N ALA A 1063 -42.26 -2.13 -6.62
CA ALA A 1063 -42.44 -2.81 -7.90
C ALA A 1063 -43.90 -3.26 -8.09
N PHE A 1064 -44.52 -3.81 -7.04
CA PHE A 1064 -45.93 -4.22 -7.09
C PHE A 1064 -46.86 -3.01 -7.33
N LYS A 1065 -46.65 -1.89 -6.64
CA LYS A 1065 -47.45 -0.66 -6.84
C LYS A 1065 -47.22 -0.02 -8.21
N LYS A 1066 -46.02 -0.15 -8.79
CA LYS A 1066 -45.70 0.27 -10.16
C LYS A 1066 -46.18 -0.72 -11.24
N ASN A 1067 -46.86 -1.81 -10.87
CA ASN A 1067 -47.25 -2.91 -11.76
C ASN A 1067 -46.07 -3.62 -12.45
N GLU A 1068 -44.86 -3.56 -11.87
CA GLU A 1068 -43.65 -4.24 -12.34
C GLU A 1068 -43.59 -5.69 -11.83
N HIS A 1069 -44.57 -6.52 -12.19
CA HIS A 1069 -44.75 -7.87 -11.62
C HIS A 1069 -43.56 -8.82 -11.86
N GLU A 1070 -42.85 -8.69 -12.97
CA GLU A 1070 -41.66 -9.51 -13.25
C GLU A 1070 -40.50 -9.20 -12.29
N LYS A 1071 -40.37 -7.92 -11.90
CA LYS A 1071 -39.40 -7.50 -10.91
C LYS A 1071 -39.78 -7.98 -9.51
N VAL A 1072 -41.08 -7.99 -9.18
CA VAL A 1072 -41.58 -8.60 -7.94
C VAL A 1072 -41.17 -10.08 -7.87
N ILE A 1073 -41.42 -10.83 -8.95
CA ILE A 1073 -41.07 -12.26 -9.03
C ILE A 1073 -39.56 -12.47 -8.91
N ASN A 1074 -38.75 -11.76 -9.70
CA ASN A 1074 -37.29 -11.91 -9.67
C ASN A 1074 -36.68 -11.56 -8.30
N GLN A 1075 -37.17 -10.48 -7.66
CA GLN A 1075 -36.71 -10.09 -6.33
C GLN A 1075 -37.15 -11.12 -5.28
N PHE A 1076 -38.35 -11.66 -5.39
CA PHE A 1076 -38.85 -12.69 -4.48
C PHE A 1076 -38.11 -14.03 -4.67
N ASP A 1077 -37.91 -14.49 -5.89
CA ASP A 1077 -37.18 -15.73 -6.21
C ASP A 1077 -35.72 -15.67 -5.76
N SER A 1078 -35.15 -14.47 -5.67
CA SER A 1078 -33.81 -14.26 -5.12
C SER A 1078 -33.74 -14.34 -3.58
N LEU A 1079 -34.88 -14.43 -2.88
CA LEU A 1079 -34.94 -14.67 -1.44
C LEU A 1079 -34.87 -16.17 -1.19
N ASP A 1080 -33.74 -16.65 -0.69
CA ASP A 1080 -33.54 -18.05 -0.28
C ASP A 1080 -34.41 -18.38 0.96
N ARG A 1081 -35.67 -18.82 0.78
CA ARG A 1081 -36.63 -19.01 1.89
C ARG A 1081 -37.68 -20.10 1.69
N ASP A 1082 -37.97 -20.79 2.80
CA ASP A 1082 -39.22 -21.49 3.04
C ASP A 1082 -40.39 -20.49 3.07
N ILE A 1083 -41.34 -20.66 2.15
CA ILE A 1083 -42.48 -19.76 1.96
C ILE A 1083 -43.40 -19.70 3.18
N ASN A 1084 -43.37 -20.71 4.05
CA ASN A 1084 -44.16 -20.76 5.28
C ASN A 1084 -43.66 -19.80 6.35
N LYS A 1085 -42.36 -19.50 6.36
CA LYS A 1085 -41.73 -18.58 7.32
C LYS A 1085 -41.90 -17.09 6.94
N LEU A 1086 -42.55 -16.78 5.82
CA LEU A 1086 -42.80 -15.39 5.37
C LEU A 1086 -44.14 -14.83 5.87
N PRO A 1087 -44.33 -13.51 5.99
CA PRO A 1087 -45.64 -12.93 6.29
C PRO A 1087 -46.62 -13.15 5.15
N THR A 1088 -47.88 -13.46 5.48
CA THR A 1088 -48.95 -13.76 4.50
C THR A 1088 -49.16 -12.62 3.51
N SER A 1089 -49.01 -11.36 3.94
CA SER A 1089 -49.10 -10.18 3.06
C SER A 1089 -48.11 -10.21 1.89
N ILE A 1090 -46.86 -10.63 2.11
CA ILE A 1090 -45.82 -10.69 1.08
C ILE A 1090 -46.02 -11.90 0.16
N VAL A 1091 -46.43 -13.04 0.71
CA VAL A 1091 -46.82 -14.22 -0.09
C VAL A 1091 -47.98 -13.89 -1.03
N LYS A 1092 -48.95 -13.08 -0.58
CA LYS A 1092 -50.06 -12.61 -1.42
C LYS A 1092 -49.60 -11.75 -2.59
N LEU A 1093 -48.67 -10.81 -2.39
CA LEU A 1093 -48.13 -9.98 -3.48
C LEU A 1093 -47.41 -10.83 -4.54
N TYR A 1094 -46.66 -11.83 -4.08
CA TYR A 1094 -45.96 -12.76 -4.96
C TYR A 1094 -46.94 -13.62 -5.76
N LEU A 1095 -47.90 -14.27 -5.08
CA LEU A 1095 -48.95 -15.06 -5.74
C LEU A 1095 -49.73 -14.23 -6.75
N LYS A 1096 -50.17 -13.01 -6.39
CA LYS A 1096 -50.85 -12.08 -7.31
C LYS A 1096 -49.98 -11.76 -8.53
N SER A 1097 -48.69 -11.51 -8.34
CA SER A 1097 -47.76 -11.19 -9.46
C SER A 1097 -47.53 -12.37 -10.39
N ILE A 1098 -47.37 -13.59 -9.84
CA ILE A 1098 -47.28 -14.84 -10.61
C ILE A 1098 -48.56 -15.07 -11.43
N MET A 1099 -49.73 -14.85 -10.81
CA MET A 1099 -51.03 -14.98 -11.47
C MET A 1099 -51.17 -14.00 -12.65
N VAL A 1100 -50.78 -12.74 -12.48
CA VAL A 1100 -50.78 -11.74 -13.56
C VAL A 1100 -49.84 -12.12 -14.70
N LYS A 1101 -48.67 -12.67 -14.39
CA LYS A 1101 -47.69 -13.15 -15.39
C LYS A 1101 -48.06 -14.51 -16.01
N ARG A 1102 -49.20 -15.10 -15.61
CA ARG A 1102 -49.71 -16.39 -16.09
C ARG A 1102 -48.78 -17.58 -15.82
N GLU A 1103 -47.97 -17.50 -14.76
CA GLU A 1103 -47.06 -18.57 -14.32
C GLU A 1103 -47.79 -19.59 -13.41
N PHE A 1104 -48.90 -20.17 -13.89
CA PHE A 1104 -49.86 -20.93 -13.07
C PHE A 1104 -49.26 -22.16 -12.37
N ILE A 1105 -48.36 -22.90 -13.03
CA ILE A 1105 -47.66 -24.07 -12.46
C ILE A 1105 -46.86 -23.65 -11.22
N LYS A 1106 -46.22 -22.48 -11.28
CA LYS A 1106 -45.43 -21.93 -10.18
C LYS A 1106 -46.33 -21.51 -9.02
N ALA A 1107 -47.46 -20.85 -9.32
CA ALA A 1107 -48.45 -20.48 -8.31
C ALA A 1107 -49.01 -21.72 -7.59
N ARG A 1108 -49.30 -22.79 -8.34
CA ARG A 1108 -49.75 -24.07 -7.78
C ARG A 1108 -48.71 -24.69 -6.86
N GLY A 1109 -47.45 -24.73 -7.31
CA GLY A 1109 -46.33 -25.24 -6.52
C GLY A 1109 -46.15 -24.47 -5.21
N VAL A 1110 -46.35 -23.16 -5.22
CA VAL A 1110 -46.33 -22.33 -4.01
C VAL A 1110 -47.48 -22.70 -3.07
N ILE A 1111 -48.72 -22.73 -3.56
CA ILE A 1111 -49.89 -22.97 -2.70
C ILE A 1111 -49.87 -24.36 -2.07
N ASN A 1112 -49.46 -25.40 -2.82
CA ASN A 1112 -49.36 -26.75 -2.30
C ASN A 1112 -48.34 -26.90 -1.15
N ASN A 1113 -47.38 -25.97 -1.06
CA ASN A 1113 -46.35 -25.96 -0.03
C ASN A 1113 -46.70 -25.04 1.16
N LEU A 1114 -47.87 -24.41 1.19
CA LEU A 1114 -48.31 -23.57 2.32
C LEU A 1114 -48.85 -24.41 3.49
N ASN A 1115 -48.56 -23.97 4.72
CA ASN A 1115 -49.13 -24.54 5.95
C ASN A 1115 -50.61 -24.16 6.14
N GLU A 1116 -51.33 -24.92 6.97
CA GLU A 1116 -52.78 -24.75 7.19
C GLU A 1116 -53.15 -23.33 7.62
N ASP A 1117 -52.33 -22.68 8.46
CA ASP A 1117 -52.58 -21.31 8.95
C ASP A 1117 -52.66 -20.26 7.83
N LYS A 1118 -51.88 -20.43 6.75
CA LYS A 1118 -51.90 -19.51 5.60
C LYS A 1118 -53.00 -19.82 4.60
N PHE A 1119 -53.46 -21.06 4.59
CA PHE A 1119 -54.59 -21.48 3.76
C PHE A 1119 -55.91 -20.86 4.23
N LEU A 1120 -55.99 -20.48 5.51
CA LEU A 1120 -57.13 -19.77 6.10
C LEU A 1120 -57.24 -18.29 5.67
N ASP A 1121 -56.29 -17.75 4.88
CA ASP A 1121 -56.40 -16.38 4.34
C ASP A 1121 -57.30 -16.37 3.10
N ASP A 1122 -58.42 -15.65 3.20
CA ASP A 1122 -59.43 -15.53 2.14
C ASP A 1122 -58.85 -15.14 0.77
N GLU A 1123 -57.84 -14.24 0.70
CA GLU A 1123 -57.27 -13.84 -0.60
C GLU A 1123 -56.44 -14.95 -1.24
N ILE A 1124 -55.73 -15.75 -0.44
CA ILE A 1124 -54.99 -16.92 -0.95
C ILE A 1124 -55.99 -17.98 -1.43
N ALA A 1125 -57.08 -18.20 -0.69
CA ALA A 1125 -58.15 -19.10 -1.08
C ALA A 1125 -58.86 -18.64 -2.37
N ILE A 1126 -59.05 -17.33 -2.57
CA ILE A 1126 -59.54 -16.75 -3.84
C ILE A 1126 -58.57 -17.03 -4.99
N ILE A 1127 -57.26 -16.86 -4.78
CA ILE A 1127 -56.25 -17.15 -5.81
C ILE A 1127 -56.25 -18.64 -6.17
N LEU A 1128 -56.40 -19.53 -5.19
CA LEU A 1128 -56.55 -20.96 -5.43
C LEU A 1128 -57.83 -21.27 -6.23
N ALA A 1129 -58.95 -20.65 -5.88
CA ALA A 1129 -60.20 -20.81 -6.62
C ALA A 1129 -60.07 -20.33 -8.08
N ASP A 1130 -59.38 -19.20 -8.30
CA ASP A 1130 -59.07 -18.69 -9.64
C ASP A 1130 -58.15 -19.66 -10.42
N LEU A 1131 -57.15 -20.26 -9.76
CA LEU A 1131 -56.29 -21.29 -10.36
C LEU A 1131 -57.06 -22.54 -10.75
N GLU A 1132 -57.92 -23.06 -9.87
CA GLU A 1132 -58.76 -24.24 -10.15
C GLU A 1132 -59.67 -23.98 -11.36
N TRP A 1133 -60.19 -22.75 -11.52
CA TRP A 1133 -60.97 -22.36 -12.69
C TRP A 1133 -60.14 -22.42 -13.98
N ILE A 1134 -58.95 -21.81 -13.96
CA ILE A 1134 -58.03 -21.77 -15.11
C ILE A 1134 -57.57 -23.18 -15.50
N GLU A 1135 -57.35 -24.06 -14.52
CA GLU A 1135 -56.96 -25.46 -14.71
C GLU A 1135 -58.14 -26.37 -15.11
N SER A 1136 -59.30 -25.80 -15.48
CA SER A 1136 -60.51 -26.53 -15.89
C SER A 1136 -61.11 -27.44 -14.81
N ARG A 1137 -60.87 -27.13 -13.53
CA ARG A 1137 -61.47 -27.82 -12.36
C ARG A 1137 -62.61 -27.00 -11.79
N ALA A 1138 -63.63 -26.79 -12.63
CA ALA A 1138 -64.72 -25.87 -12.38
C ALA A 1138 -65.46 -26.12 -11.04
N LEU A 1139 -65.69 -27.38 -10.67
CA LEU A 1139 -66.43 -27.72 -9.44
C LEU A 1139 -65.69 -27.30 -8.16
N ASN A 1140 -64.35 -27.45 -8.13
CA ASN A 1140 -63.53 -27.03 -7.00
C ASN A 1140 -63.50 -25.51 -6.86
N SER A 1141 -63.35 -24.82 -7.99
CA SER A 1141 -63.37 -23.36 -8.04
C SER A 1141 -64.70 -22.78 -7.57
N LEU A 1142 -65.82 -23.33 -8.06
CA LEU A 1142 -67.16 -22.91 -7.65
C LEU A 1142 -67.37 -23.09 -6.14
N ASN A 1143 -67.05 -24.26 -5.59
CA ASN A 1143 -67.20 -24.51 -4.15
C ASN A 1143 -66.41 -23.49 -3.31
N LEU A 1144 -65.18 -23.17 -3.71
CA LEU A 1144 -64.35 -22.17 -3.02
C LEU A 1144 -64.92 -20.76 -3.15
N TRP A 1145 -65.28 -20.32 -4.36
CA TRP A 1145 -65.87 -19.00 -4.56
C TRP A 1145 -67.22 -18.85 -3.85
N GLU A 1146 -68.08 -19.89 -3.85
CA GLU A 1146 -69.37 -19.86 -3.15
C GLU A 1146 -69.18 -19.68 -1.63
N ASN A 1147 -68.28 -20.44 -1.02
CA ASN A 1147 -67.97 -20.31 0.41
C ASN A 1147 -67.42 -18.92 0.76
N LEU A 1148 -66.53 -18.38 -0.08
CA LEU A 1148 -65.88 -17.08 0.14
C LEU A 1148 -66.79 -15.90 -0.23
N SER A 1149 -67.83 -16.12 -1.03
CA SER A 1149 -68.75 -15.05 -1.47
C SER A 1149 -69.53 -14.39 -0.33
N ILE A 1150 -69.65 -15.09 0.80
CA ILE A 1150 -70.31 -14.58 2.02
C ILE A 1150 -69.50 -13.45 2.64
N SER A 1151 -68.17 -13.59 2.73
CA SER A 1151 -67.26 -12.57 3.25
C SER A 1151 -66.77 -11.59 2.18
N HIS A 1152 -66.78 -11.97 0.90
CA HIS A 1152 -66.36 -11.14 -0.24
C HIS A 1152 -67.44 -11.04 -1.32
N PRO A 1153 -68.41 -10.12 -1.18
CA PRO A 1153 -69.54 -10.00 -2.12
C PRO A 1153 -69.15 -9.72 -3.58
N SER A 1154 -67.95 -9.21 -3.83
CA SER A 1154 -67.42 -8.98 -5.18
C SER A 1154 -67.22 -10.28 -5.98
N LEU A 1155 -67.07 -11.42 -5.31
CA LEU A 1155 -66.98 -12.74 -5.95
C LEU A 1155 -68.30 -13.18 -6.58
N ASN A 1156 -69.43 -12.61 -6.17
CA ASN A 1156 -70.73 -12.91 -6.75
C ASN A 1156 -70.78 -12.59 -8.26
N LYS A 1157 -70.05 -11.57 -8.73
CA LYS A 1157 -69.89 -11.29 -10.16
C LYS A 1157 -69.17 -12.43 -10.89
N LYS A 1158 -68.07 -12.95 -10.30
CA LYS A 1158 -67.32 -14.08 -10.86
C LYS A 1158 -68.19 -15.35 -10.89
N LEU A 1159 -68.91 -15.65 -9.81
CA LEU A 1159 -69.83 -16.78 -9.74
C LEU A 1159 -70.95 -16.68 -10.78
N ALA A 1160 -71.53 -15.48 -10.97
CA ALA A 1160 -72.55 -15.25 -11.98
C ALA A 1160 -72.05 -15.58 -13.40
N ILE A 1161 -70.86 -15.09 -13.75
CA ILE A 1161 -70.22 -15.36 -15.05
C ILE A 1161 -69.87 -16.84 -15.20
N ALA A 1162 -69.33 -17.46 -14.14
CA ALA A 1162 -68.96 -18.88 -14.13
C ALA A 1162 -70.19 -19.78 -14.35
N TYR A 1163 -71.27 -19.55 -13.62
CA TYR A 1163 -72.51 -20.32 -13.77
C TYR A 1163 -73.19 -20.12 -15.12
N ARG A 1164 -73.16 -18.89 -15.68
CA ARG A 1164 -73.62 -18.65 -17.06
C ARG A 1164 -72.80 -19.47 -18.05
N THR A 1165 -71.48 -19.53 -17.86
CA THR A 1165 -70.57 -20.26 -18.75
C THR A 1165 -70.81 -21.77 -18.69
N LEU A 1166 -71.20 -22.29 -17.52
CA LEU A 1166 -71.53 -23.71 -17.32
C LEU A 1166 -72.97 -24.07 -17.70
N GLY A 1167 -73.81 -23.08 -18.06
CA GLY A 1167 -75.20 -23.27 -18.46
C GLY A 1167 -76.22 -23.29 -17.31
N ASP A 1168 -75.80 -23.08 -16.06
CA ASP A 1168 -76.71 -22.94 -14.92
C ASP A 1168 -77.15 -21.47 -14.79
N ILE A 1169 -78.14 -21.12 -15.61
CA ILE A 1169 -78.60 -19.73 -15.74
C ILE A 1169 -79.33 -19.27 -14.46
N GLU A 1170 -79.98 -20.18 -13.72
CA GLU A 1170 -80.66 -19.84 -12.47
C GLU A 1170 -79.68 -19.42 -11.38
N LYS A 1171 -78.61 -20.20 -11.17
CA LYS A 1171 -77.55 -19.80 -10.25
C LYS A 1171 -76.81 -18.56 -10.72
N SER A 1172 -76.57 -18.44 -12.03
CA SER A 1172 -75.97 -17.24 -12.61
C SER A 1172 -76.76 -15.98 -12.24
N TYR A 1173 -78.08 -16.02 -12.44
CA TYR A 1173 -78.97 -14.94 -12.05
C TYR A 1173 -78.96 -14.70 -10.54
N TYR A 1174 -79.06 -15.76 -9.72
CA TYR A 1174 -79.02 -15.63 -8.26
C TYR A 1174 -77.78 -14.85 -7.78
N TYR A 1175 -76.59 -15.27 -8.19
CA TYR A 1175 -75.35 -14.60 -7.79
C TYR A 1175 -75.24 -13.20 -8.39
N PHE A 1176 -75.69 -12.99 -9.62
CA PHE A 1176 -75.71 -11.65 -10.22
C PHE A 1176 -76.60 -10.69 -9.44
N MET A 1177 -77.77 -11.13 -8.98
CA MET A 1177 -78.67 -10.29 -8.17
C MET A 1177 -78.10 -9.98 -6.79
N GLN A 1178 -77.30 -10.87 -6.20
CA GLN A 1178 -76.59 -10.58 -4.95
C GLN A 1178 -75.46 -9.56 -5.16
N TYR A 1179 -74.78 -9.63 -6.31
CA TYR A 1179 -73.78 -8.64 -6.71
C TYR A 1179 -74.42 -7.25 -6.94
N GLU A 1180 -75.51 -7.19 -7.71
CA GLU A 1180 -76.21 -5.96 -8.06
C GLU A 1180 -76.67 -5.16 -6.82
N LYS A 1181 -77.17 -5.84 -5.78
CA LYS A 1181 -77.58 -5.16 -4.53
C LYS A 1181 -76.47 -4.34 -3.87
N SER A 1182 -75.21 -4.59 -4.23
CA SER A 1182 -74.05 -3.97 -3.62
C SER A 1182 -73.37 -2.89 -4.47
N MET A 1183 -73.70 -2.72 -5.75
CA MET A 1183 -72.98 -1.82 -6.67
C MET A 1183 -73.87 -1.21 -7.78
N ASN A 1184 -73.45 -0.06 -8.31
CA ASN A 1184 -74.02 0.50 -9.54
C ASN A 1184 -73.48 -0.27 -10.75
N LEU A 1185 -74.35 -0.77 -11.62
CA LEU A 1185 -73.97 -1.59 -12.77
C LEU A 1185 -73.42 -0.75 -13.92
N ASP A 1186 -72.34 -1.20 -14.55
CA ASP A 1186 -71.80 -0.63 -15.78
C ASP A 1186 -72.48 -1.19 -17.05
N HIS A 1187 -72.06 -0.70 -18.22
CA HIS A 1187 -72.65 -1.11 -19.51
C HIS A 1187 -72.48 -2.60 -19.84
N GLU A 1188 -71.36 -3.24 -19.47
CA GLU A 1188 -71.14 -4.68 -19.69
C GLU A 1188 -72.01 -5.49 -18.75
N GLU A 1189 -72.14 -5.04 -17.50
CA GLU A 1189 -72.94 -5.68 -16.47
C GLU A 1189 -74.44 -5.57 -16.75
N LEU A 1190 -74.91 -4.41 -17.23
CA LEU A 1190 -76.30 -4.23 -17.67
C LEU A 1190 -76.62 -5.11 -18.89
N THR A 1191 -75.66 -5.25 -19.81
CA THR A 1191 -75.79 -6.15 -20.96
C THR A 1191 -75.84 -7.61 -20.51
N PHE A 1192 -74.98 -8.01 -19.57
CA PHE A 1192 -74.92 -9.35 -19.01
C PHE A 1192 -76.18 -9.70 -18.20
N LYS A 1193 -76.68 -8.75 -17.39
CA LYS A 1193 -77.96 -8.88 -16.68
C LYS A 1193 -79.11 -9.11 -17.65
N SER A 1194 -79.15 -8.30 -18.71
CA SER A 1194 -80.16 -8.42 -19.76
C SER A 1194 -80.13 -9.80 -20.43
N GLU A 1195 -78.93 -10.30 -20.75
CA GLU A 1195 -78.74 -11.62 -21.35
C GLU A 1195 -79.24 -12.75 -20.44
N ILE A 1196 -78.86 -12.75 -19.15
CA ILE A 1196 -79.30 -13.77 -18.19
C ILE A 1196 -80.82 -13.72 -18.01
N CYS A 1197 -81.39 -12.53 -17.85
CA CYS A 1197 -82.84 -12.36 -17.73
C CYS A 1197 -83.57 -12.87 -18.98
N GLN A 1198 -83.04 -12.59 -20.18
CA GLN A 1198 -83.57 -13.14 -21.42
C GLN A 1198 -83.56 -14.68 -21.39
N LEU A 1199 -82.45 -15.30 -20.99
CA LEU A 1199 -82.31 -16.76 -20.94
C LEU A 1199 -83.26 -17.42 -19.91
N LEU A 1200 -83.68 -16.70 -18.88
CA LEU A 1200 -84.69 -17.15 -17.90
C LEU A 1200 -86.13 -16.77 -18.27
N ASN A 1201 -86.36 -16.21 -19.46
CA ASN A 1201 -87.66 -15.65 -19.87
C ASN A 1201 -88.19 -14.55 -18.93
N LYS A 1202 -87.29 -13.85 -18.23
CA LYS A 1202 -87.58 -12.70 -17.36
C LYS A 1202 -87.61 -11.42 -18.18
N TRP A 1203 -88.59 -11.33 -19.07
CA TRP A 1203 -88.65 -10.30 -20.12
C TRP A 1203 -88.75 -8.87 -19.58
N THR A 1204 -89.50 -8.67 -18.48
CA THR A 1204 -89.61 -7.36 -17.82
C THR A 1204 -88.26 -6.86 -17.31
N GLU A 1205 -87.49 -7.73 -16.63
CA GLU A 1205 -86.18 -7.36 -16.09
C GLU A 1205 -85.12 -7.23 -17.19
N ALA A 1206 -85.17 -8.06 -18.23
CA ALA A 1206 -84.30 -7.94 -19.41
C ALA A 1206 -84.53 -6.60 -20.14
N SER A 1207 -85.79 -6.23 -20.34
CA SER A 1207 -86.21 -4.95 -20.92
C SER A 1207 -85.76 -3.77 -20.05
N PHE A 1208 -85.94 -3.88 -18.73
CA PHE A 1208 -85.49 -2.86 -17.79
C PHE A 1208 -83.97 -2.64 -17.85
N SER A 1209 -83.16 -3.71 -17.85
CA SER A 1209 -81.70 -3.58 -17.95
C SER A 1209 -81.23 -2.94 -19.25
N ILE A 1210 -81.89 -3.22 -20.38
CA ILE A 1210 -81.59 -2.53 -21.65
C ILE A 1210 -82.02 -1.07 -21.62
N ASN A 1211 -83.16 -0.74 -20.99
CA ASN A 1211 -83.57 0.65 -20.83
C ASN A 1211 -82.57 1.44 -19.97
N GLU A 1212 -82.07 0.85 -18.89
CA GLU A 1212 -81.05 1.48 -18.04
C GLU A 1212 -79.73 1.64 -18.80
N LEU A 1213 -79.30 0.65 -19.59
CA LEU A 1213 -78.16 0.76 -20.49
C LEU A 1213 -78.33 1.94 -21.46
N ILE A 1214 -79.50 2.07 -22.07
CA ILE A 1214 -79.80 3.18 -23.00
C ILE A 1214 -79.79 4.53 -22.28
N ARG A 1215 -80.30 4.57 -21.06
CA ARG A 1215 -80.46 5.80 -20.29
C ARG A 1215 -79.14 6.33 -19.74
N TYR A 1216 -78.32 5.46 -19.16
CA TYR A 1216 -77.10 5.86 -18.45
C TYR A 1216 -75.82 5.67 -19.26
N HIS A 1217 -75.86 4.83 -20.30
CA HIS A 1217 -74.71 4.49 -21.15
C HIS A 1217 -75.08 4.56 -22.66
N PRO A 1218 -75.67 5.67 -23.13
CA PRO A 1218 -76.16 5.81 -24.51
C PRO A 1218 -75.08 5.62 -25.58
N GLU A 1219 -73.81 5.88 -25.24
CA GLU A 1219 -72.65 5.70 -26.12
C GLU A 1219 -72.39 4.23 -26.51
N PHE A 1220 -72.93 3.27 -25.75
CA PHE A 1220 -72.79 1.84 -26.01
C PHE A 1220 -74.04 1.21 -26.65
N VAL A 1221 -75.02 2.03 -27.05
CA VAL A 1221 -76.27 1.58 -27.67
C VAL A 1221 -76.11 1.47 -29.18
N ASP A 1222 -76.22 0.26 -29.72
CA ASP A 1222 -76.23 0.02 -31.16
C ASP A 1222 -77.63 -0.33 -31.69
N SER A 1223 -77.73 -0.55 -33.00
CA SER A 1223 -79.00 -0.94 -33.63
C SER A 1223 -79.55 -2.29 -33.12
N ASN A 1224 -78.70 -3.17 -32.58
CA ASN A 1224 -79.13 -4.44 -32.00
C ASN A 1224 -79.69 -4.26 -30.60
N THR A 1225 -79.18 -3.31 -29.80
CA THR A 1225 -79.72 -2.97 -28.47
C THR A 1225 -81.19 -2.55 -28.57
N TRP A 1226 -81.53 -1.68 -29.54
CA TRP A 1226 -82.93 -1.28 -29.79
C TRP A 1226 -83.81 -2.44 -30.28
N LYS A 1227 -83.28 -3.34 -31.12
CA LYS A 1227 -83.98 -4.55 -31.56
C LYS A 1227 -84.24 -5.52 -30.40
N ARG A 1228 -83.26 -5.71 -29.52
CA ARG A 1228 -83.39 -6.53 -28.29
C ARG A 1228 -84.45 -5.95 -27.37
N LEU A 1229 -84.44 -4.64 -27.14
CA LEU A 1229 -85.48 -3.98 -26.33
C LEU A 1229 -86.88 -4.21 -26.92
N SER A 1230 -87.05 -3.97 -28.21
CA SER A 1230 -88.33 -4.17 -28.90
C SER A 1230 -88.78 -5.63 -28.82
N HIS A 1231 -87.84 -6.58 -28.98
CA HIS A 1231 -88.11 -8.00 -28.85
C HIS A 1231 -88.52 -8.37 -27.42
N PHE A 1232 -87.83 -7.88 -26.38
CA PHE A 1232 -88.16 -8.15 -24.99
C PHE A 1232 -89.51 -7.56 -24.60
N GLN A 1233 -89.85 -6.35 -25.06
CA GLN A 1233 -91.17 -5.74 -24.83
C GLN A 1233 -92.30 -6.54 -25.52
N MET A 1234 -92.03 -7.08 -26.72
CA MET A 1234 -92.96 -7.97 -27.40
C MET A 1234 -93.15 -9.28 -26.63
N MET A 1235 -92.05 -9.93 -26.21
CA MET A 1235 -92.11 -11.17 -25.43
C MET A 1235 -92.75 -10.96 -24.05
N GLU A 1236 -92.50 -9.82 -23.40
CA GLU A 1236 -93.17 -9.43 -22.16
C GLU A 1236 -94.68 -9.33 -22.36
N SER A 1237 -95.12 -8.69 -23.46
CA SER A 1237 -96.54 -8.55 -23.80
C SER A 1237 -97.21 -9.88 -24.15
N LEU A 1238 -96.47 -10.84 -24.70
CA LEU A 1238 -96.96 -12.20 -24.99
C LEU A 1238 -96.99 -13.10 -23.74
N SER A 1239 -96.23 -12.76 -22.71
CA SER A 1239 -96.16 -13.51 -21.44
C SER A 1239 -97.18 -13.05 -20.39
N LYS A 1240 -97.81 -11.88 -20.59
CA LYS A 1240 -98.94 -11.35 -19.81
C LYS A 1240 -100.26 -11.83 -20.42
#